data_AF-A0A165ESN3-F1
#
_entry.id   AF-A0A165ESN3-F1
#
_cell.length_a   1.000
_cell.length_b   1.000
_cell.length_c   1.000
_cell.angle_alpha   90.00
_cell.angle_beta   90.00
_cell.angle_gamma   90.00
#
_symmetry.space_group_name_H-M   'P 1'
#
loop_
_entity.id
_entity.type
_entity.pdbx_description
1 polymer ?
#
loop_
_entity_poly.entity_id
_entity_poly.type
_entity_poly.pdbx_seq_one_letter_code
_entity_poly.pdbx_strand_id
1 'polypeptide(L)'
;MPLKRHLSSASSRYSTKLSSHLLQQLAAMGKALLTHAAALAIIRATFALPQSISGLGPSAYTVPGAFPTSFYASYYNDPTATSAEPQPVVSDPVTNKVYPYWLTNPDTIPQENVLEAHPLPPPATSELFLETAFAQIVSITSNPVFANDTCAQCQASLEVAKFLAMAAPEQVPNLAVQLCDYFDYDTTLSCQQTYGIYALGSPITQVLAYTDAGGYDGQSICSNYLGLCPLPPTSPLNLTTWFAKPKPNPLPPPKQPTGERLKILHISDFHIDPRYAIGSEANCSQYLCCRRRSYNEYSLNQSSLPAPRYGAYNCDSPFTLIAAALEAIPVVSGTNAEAGFNFTIYTGDLVPHDPENELSREFTLYAETVLFDLVKRTLNTGPMYAVLGNHDTYNEAQNNPYDIPSGLSTEDDWNYDYIAALWELEGWLSPSEAQQARTTYGAYSVQRGDGLRIITLNTDFWYNANYYNNINLTSSDNSGMLRFLTDELQDAEDAEDRVWILGHVPSGWDGTNAMNNPSNLFYQIVDRFSPHVISTIFFGHNHEDEFSIYYANNATNISAETALAVSWIMPSVTPLTNLNSGFRVLEVDSGTFDILDAYTWAADVNTFGELDGQTEIGPTYELEYSTREAYGQTITQWGPNDPLNATWWHLVTEAMEADPSLVELFNTYQGKSSVMTPPCTGECIPARICYMRSGSASIAYQNCPSGYGSVQ
;
A
#
# COMPACT_ATOMS: atom_id res chain seq x y z
N MET A 1 19.37 -75.45 -43.63
CA MET A 1 18.13 -75.33 -44.43
C MET A 1 17.35 -74.13 -43.89
N PRO A 2 16.93 -73.20 -44.75
CA PRO A 2 16.92 -71.77 -44.43
C PRO A 2 15.58 -71.08 -44.80
N LEU A 3 15.63 -69.73 -44.86
CA LEU A 3 14.72 -68.76 -45.53
C LEU A 3 13.58 -68.18 -44.67
N LYS A 4 13.29 -66.87 -44.66
CA LYS A 4 13.73 -65.69 -45.45
C LYS A 4 13.33 -64.43 -44.64
N ARG A 5 14.23 -63.46 -44.39
CA ARG A 5 14.61 -62.27 -45.21
C ARG A 5 13.44 -61.28 -45.39
N HIS A 6 13.61 -59.97 -45.14
CA HIS A 6 14.70 -59.14 -45.69
C HIS A 6 15.23 -58.01 -44.78
N LEU A 7 16.56 -58.03 -44.59
CA LEU A 7 17.50 -56.88 -44.48
C LEU A 7 17.61 -56.16 -45.85
N SER A 8 18.16 -54.95 -46.03
CA SER A 8 19.29 -54.22 -45.43
C SER A 8 19.19 -52.72 -45.84
N SER A 9 19.81 -51.72 -45.19
CA SER A 9 21.27 -51.53 -45.11
C SER A 9 21.75 -50.51 -44.05
N ALA A 10 22.77 -50.93 -43.27
CA ALA A 10 24.05 -50.28 -42.89
C ALA A 10 24.05 -48.78 -42.53
N SER A 11 24.41 -48.30 -41.32
CA SER A 11 25.53 -48.52 -40.37
C SER A 11 26.89 -47.88 -40.72
N SER A 12 27.31 -47.02 -39.79
CA SER A 12 28.68 -46.65 -39.38
C SER A 12 29.55 -45.82 -40.33
N ARG A 13 29.82 -44.57 -39.93
CA ARG A 13 31.17 -43.98 -39.73
C ARG A 13 31.05 -42.60 -39.06
N TYR A 14 32.09 -42.21 -38.32
CA TYR A 14 32.38 -40.90 -37.72
C TYR A 14 31.97 -40.67 -36.25
N SER A 15 32.72 -41.36 -35.38
CA SER A 15 33.23 -40.78 -34.14
C SER A 15 34.51 -39.97 -34.44
N THR A 16 34.75 -38.93 -33.65
CA THR A 16 35.92 -38.02 -33.58
C THR A 16 36.03 -36.89 -34.61
N LYS A 17 36.30 -35.69 -34.04
CA LYS A 17 36.55 -34.37 -34.64
C LYS A 17 35.33 -33.48 -34.87
N LEU A 18 35.02 -32.63 -33.89
CA LEU A 18 34.83 -31.18 -34.09
C LEU A 18 34.71 -30.46 -32.73
N SER A 19 35.63 -30.79 -31.82
CA SER A 19 35.92 -30.01 -30.61
C SER A 19 37.24 -29.25 -30.84
N SER A 20 37.26 -28.28 -31.75
CA SER A 20 38.43 -27.41 -31.94
C SER A 20 38.15 -26.10 -32.69
N HIS A 21 36.90 -25.73 -32.94
CA HIS A 21 36.58 -24.45 -33.59
C HIS A 21 35.71 -23.51 -32.75
N LEU A 22 35.05 -23.99 -31.70
CA LEU A 22 34.33 -23.12 -30.75
C LEU A 22 35.24 -22.54 -29.65
N LEU A 23 36.39 -23.18 -29.40
CA LEU A 23 37.39 -22.76 -28.40
C LEU A 23 38.45 -21.79 -28.95
N GLN A 24 38.43 -21.49 -30.26
CA GLN A 24 39.36 -20.54 -30.89
C GLN A 24 38.73 -19.19 -31.26
N GLN A 25 37.42 -19.02 -31.07
CA GLN A 25 36.76 -17.70 -31.18
C GLN A 25 36.54 -16.99 -29.83
N LEU A 26 36.74 -17.69 -28.70
CA LEU A 26 36.67 -17.11 -27.35
C LEU A 26 38.01 -16.55 -26.83
N ALA A 27 39.10 -16.63 -27.62
CA ALA A 27 40.43 -16.14 -27.24
C ALA A 27 40.87 -14.86 -27.98
N ALA A 28 39.99 -14.22 -28.76
CA ALA A 28 40.31 -13.04 -29.58
C ALA A 28 39.43 -11.80 -29.31
N MET A 29 38.70 -11.77 -28.20
CA MET A 29 38.00 -10.57 -27.68
C MET A 29 38.47 -10.16 -26.28
N GLY A 30 39.66 -10.60 -25.87
CA GLY A 30 40.27 -10.31 -24.57
C GLY A 30 41.33 -9.20 -24.56
N LYS A 31 41.48 -8.40 -25.62
CA LYS A 31 42.49 -7.32 -25.69
C LYS A 31 42.01 -6.12 -26.52
N ALA A 32 40.92 -5.49 -26.12
CA ALA A 32 40.53 -4.14 -26.58
C ALA A 32 39.53 -3.42 -25.63
N LEU A 33 39.48 -3.78 -24.35
CA LEU A 33 38.74 -3.05 -23.31
C LEU A 33 39.64 -2.99 -22.06
N LEU A 34 40.65 -2.14 -22.11
CA LEU A 34 41.56 -1.87 -20.99
C LEU A 34 42.23 -0.51 -21.19
N THR A 35 41.42 0.49 -21.53
CA THR A 35 41.68 1.93 -21.40
C THR A 35 40.33 2.63 -21.58
N HIS A 36 39.91 3.46 -20.62
CA HIS A 36 38.57 4.10 -20.44
C HIS A 36 37.64 3.46 -19.38
N ALA A 37 38.20 2.94 -18.29
CA ALA A 37 37.46 2.73 -17.03
C ALA A 37 38.42 2.98 -15.84
N ALA A 38 38.95 4.19 -15.77
CA ALA A 38 39.78 4.68 -14.65
C ALA A 38 39.86 6.21 -14.71
N ALA A 39 38.72 6.88 -14.62
CA ALA A 39 38.62 8.33 -14.42
C ALA A 39 37.23 8.73 -13.90
N LEU A 40 36.69 8.03 -12.91
CA LEU A 40 35.51 8.45 -12.12
C LEU A 40 35.43 7.65 -10.82
N ALA A 41 36.55 7.56 -10.12
CA ALA A 41 36.62 7.16 -8.72
C ALA A 41 37.85 7.85 -8.15
N ILE A 42 37.73 8.42 -6.95
CA ILE A 42 38.69 9.32 -6.28
C ILE A 42 38.49 10.80 -6.68
N ILE A 43 37.43 11.41 -6.14
CA ILE A 43 37.46 12.51 -5.15
C ILE A 43 36.08 12.47 -4.45
N ARG A 44 35.98 11.76 -3.32
CA ARG A 44 34.94 11.95 -2.30
C ARG A 44 35.60 11.79 -0.94
N ALA A 45 36.30 12.84 -0.53
CA ALA A 45 36.75 13.07 0.83
C ALA A 45 37.08 14.57 0.97
N THR A 46 36.04 15.39 0.81
CA THR A 46 35.98 16.71 1.42
C THR A 46 34.67 16.74 2.16
N PHE A 47 34.72 16.81 3.48
CA PHE A 47 33.57 17.11 4.33
C PHE A 47 32.86 18.33 3.73
N ALA A 48 31.76 18.10 3.02
CA ALA A 48 30.84 19.16 2.66
C ALA A 48 30.18 19.59 3.96
N LEU A 49 30.41 20.83 4.37
CA LEU A 49 29.61 21.44 5.42
C LEU A 49 28.14 21.34 4.97
N PRO A 50 27.23 20.78 5.79
CA PRO A 50 25.81 20.71 5.42
C PRO A 50 25.32 22.14 5.16
N GLN A 51 24.85 22.39 3.94
CA GLN A 51 24.11 23.61 3.65
C GLN A 51 22.75 23.47 4.32
N SER A 52 22.48 24.27 5.36
CA SER A 52 21.15 24.41 5.92
C SER A 52 20.22 24.97 4.84
N ILE A 53 19.21 24.21 4.42
CA ILE A 53 18.05 24.76 3.72
C ILE A 53 17.29 25.60 4.75
N SER A 54 16.92 26.84 4.45
CA SER A 54 16.37 27.76 5.45
C SER A 54 15.15 27.13 6.15
N GLY A 55 15.25 26.88 7.46
CA GLY A 55 14.17 26.28 8.25
C GLY A 55 14.21 24.76 8.38
N LEU A 56 15.08 24.05 7.66
CA LEU A 56 15.36 22.61 7.81
C LEU A 56 16.73 22.37 8.45
N GLY A 57 17.00 21.12 8.81
CA GLY A 57 18.28 20.65 9.32
C GLY A 57 19.32 20.39 8.22
N PRO A 58 20.36 19.57 8.48
CA PRO A 58 21.30 19.17 7.45
C PRO A 58 20.62 18.34 6.35
N SER A 59 21.14 18.41 5.12
CA SER A 59 20.64 17.62 3.99
C SER A 59 20.88 16.12 4.15
N ALA A 60 21.70 15.69 5.09
CA ALA A 60 21.94 14.28 5.38
C ALA A 60 22.23 14.08 6.86
N TYR A 61 21.82 12.93 7.40
CA TYR A 61 22.16 12.52 8.76
C TYR A 61 22.40 11.01 8.85
N THR A 62 23.59 10.64 9.32
CA THR A 62 23.95 9.26 9.66
C THR A 62 23.56 8.99 11.10
N VAL A 63 22.63 8.06 11.32
CA VAL A 63 22.18 7.73 12.67
C VAL A 63 23.27 6.96 13.43
N PRO A 64 23.28 6.99 14.78
CA PRO A 64 24.13 6.11 15.57
C PRO A 64 23.83 4.63 15.27
N GLY A 65 24.88 3.79 15.22
CA GLY A 65 24.69 2.35 14.94
C GLY A 65 24.16 1.55 16.13
N ALA A 66 24.21 2.08 17.35
CA ALA A 66 23.70 1.41 18.54
C ALA A 66 22.18 1.59 18.64
N PHE A 67 21.44 0.50 18.87
CA PHE A 67 19.99 0.61 19.06
C PHE A 67 19.66 1.41 20.34
N PRO A 68 18.72 2.36 20.30
CA PRO A 68 18.34 3.16 21.47
C PRO A 68 17.60 2.32 22.53
N THR A 69 18.35 1.74 23.47
CA THR A 69 17.79 0.88 24.52
C THR A 69 16.85 1.60 25.49
N SER A 70 16.81 2.93 25.45
CA SER A 70 15.84 3.75 26.20
C SER A 70 14.45 3.79 25.56
N PHE A 71 14.26 3.25 24.35
CA PHE A 71 12.95 3.22 23.71
C PHE A 71 11.95 2.35 24.45
N TYR A 72 12.40 1.34 25.22
CA TYR A 72 11.52 0.51 26.03
C TYR A 72 12.13 0.27 27.42
N ALA A 73 11.28 0.03 28.41
CA ALA A 73 11.73 -0.19 29.78
C ALA A 73 12.48 -1.52 29.97
N SER A 74 12.16 -2.54 29.18
CA SER A 74 12.77 -3.87 29.23
C SER A 74 12.60 -4.63 27.93
N TYR A 75 13.44 -5.66 27.73
CA TYR A 75 13.49 -6.49 26.52
C TYR A 75 13.59 -7.98 26.90
N TYR A 76 13.07 -8.85 26.04
CA TYR A 76 13.18 -10.32 26.18
C TYR A 76 14.56 -10.84 25.81
N ASN A 77 15.32 -10.10 25.00
CA ASN A 77 16.70 -10.39 24.61
C ASN A 77 17.63 -9.20 24.95
N ASP A 78 18.91 -9.32 24.60
CA ASP A 78 19.86 -8.20 24.67
C ASP A 78 19.64 -7.26 23.47
N PRO A 79 19.07 -6.06 23.67
CA PRO A 79 18.77 -5.13 22.56
C PRO A 79 20.03 -4.51 21.94
N THR A 80 21.22 -4.76 22.51
CA THR A 80 22.50 -4.31 21.95
C THR A 80 23.14 -5.34 21.03
N ALA A 81 22.62 -6.57 20.99
CA ALA A 81 23.11 -7.61 20.11
C ALA A 81 22.83 -7.24 18.64
N THR A 82 23.84 -7.36 17.78
CA THR A 82 23.69 -7.11 16.33
C THR A 82 23.26 -8.35 15.55
N SER A 83 23.20 -9.51 16.21
CA SER A 83 22.86 -10.80 15.60
C SER A 83 21.38 -11.19 15.79
N ALA A 84 20.62 -10.39 16.51
CA ALA A 84 19.19 -10.59 16.74
C ALA A 84 18.52 -9.22 16.84
N GLU A 85 17.29 -9.12 16.36
CA GLU A 85 16.52 -7.90 16.49
C GLU A 85 16.09 -7.64 17.94
N PRO A 86 16.05 -6.39 18.42
CA PRO A 86 15.48 -6.07 19.73
C PRO A 86 14.05 -6.59 19.90
N GLN A 87 13.78 -7.27 21.02
CA GLN A 87 12.46 -7.82 21.36
C GLN A 87 11.92 -7.10 22.60
N PRO A 88 11.27 -5.94 22.45
CA PRO A 88 10.79 -5.16 23.59
C PRO A 88 9.65 -5.86 24.34
N VAL A 89 9.56 -5.61 25.65
CA VAL A 89 8.40 -6.01 26.46
C VAL A 89 7.39 -4.86 26.41
N VAL A 90 6.29 -5.06 25.69
CA VAL A 90 5.27 -4.03 25.43
C VAL A 90 4.05 -4.27 26.31
N SER A 91 3.54 -3.21 26.93
CA SER A 91 2.27 -3.23 27.68
C SER A 91 1.22 -2.45 26.93
N ASP A 92 0.06 -3.07 26.72
CA ASP A 92 -1.13 -2.44 26.16
C ASP A 92 -1.65 -1.36 27.14
N PRO A 93 -1.67 -0.07 26.76
CA PRO A 93 -2.14 1.00 27.64
C PRO A 93 -3.66 0.98 27.84
N VAL A 94 -4.43 0.37 26.93
CA VAL A 94 -5.89 0.27 27.01
C VAL A 94 -6.29 -0.83 27.99
N THR A 95 -5.72 -2.04 27.86
CA THR A 95 -6.07 -3.17 28.75
C THR A 95 -5.16 -3.33 29.96
N ASN A 96 -4.03 -2.62 30.02
CA ASN A 96 -2.98 -2.74 31.04
C ASN A 96 -2.36 -4.15 31.15
N LYS A 97 -2.32 -4.90 30.04
CA LYS A 97 -1.70 -6.23 29.97
C LYS A 97 -0.41 -6.18 29.15
N VAL A 98 0.54 -7.04 29.52
CA VAL A 98 1.76 -7.24 28.73
C VAL A 98 1.43 -8.17 27.57
N TYR A 99 1.77 -7.76 26.35
CA TYR A 99 1.64 -8.62 25.17
C TYR A 99 2.54 -9.84 25.30
N PRO A 100 2.04 -11.04 24.98
CA PRO A 100 2.83 -12.25 25.16
C PRO A 100 3.94 -12.37 24.11
N TYR A 101 5.14 -12.77 24.54
CA TYR A 101 6.34 -12.89 23.69
C TYR A 101 6.15 -13.79 22.44
N TRP A 102 5.24 -14.78 22.48
CA TRP A 102 5.03 -15.67 21.33
C TRP A 102 4.49 -14.92 20.09
N LEU A 103 3.89 -13.74 20.26
CA LEU A 103 3.41 -12.90 19.15
C LEU A 103 4.56 -12.37 18.28
N THR A 104 5.71 -12.10 18.90
CA THR A 104 6.87 -11.47 18.24
C THR A 104 8.04 -12.41 18.06
N ASN A 105 8.01 -13.57 18.73
CA ASN A 105 9.11 -14.53 18.66
C ASN A 105 9.25 -15.13 17.24
N PRO A 106 10.36 -14.86 16.53
CA PRO A 106 10.56 -15.33 15.16
C PRO A 106 10.62 -16.86 15.02
N ASP A 107 10.81 -17.60 16.13
CA ASP A 107 10.96 -19.06 16.11
C ASP A 107 9.64 -19.83 16.28
N THR A 108 8.55 -19.19 16.73
CA THR A 108 7.34 -19.89 17.23
C THR A 108 6.02 -19.42 16.62
N ILE A 109 6.04 -18.95 15.37
CA ILE A 109 4.84 -18.47 14.67
C ILE A 109 3.80 -19.62 14.55
N PRO A 110 2.56 -19.44 15.07
CA PRO A 110 1.50 -20.45 15.05
C PRO A 110 1.07 -20.90 13.64
N GLN A 111 0.41 -22.06 13.51
CA GLN A 111 0.02 -22.63 12.21
C GLN A 111 -1.46 -23.10 12.05
N GLU A 112 -2.20 -23.68 13.05
CA GLU A 112 -3.70 -24.01 12.99
C GLU A 112 -4.36 -24.38 14.38
N ASN A 113 -5.71 -24.55 14.49
CA ASN A 113 -6.49 -24.92 15.74
C ASN A 113 -7.63 -26.00 15.52
N VAL A 114 -7.96 -26.89 16.50
CA VAL A 114 -8.77 -28.15 16.31
C VAL A 114 -9.46 -28.79 17.57
N LEU A 115 -10.71 -28.46 18.01
CA LEU A 115 -11.39 -29.25 19.09
C LEU A 115 -12.97 -29.21 19.12
N GLU A 116 -13.60 -30.37 18.85
CA GLU A 116 -14.90 -30.92 19.37
C GLU A 116 -16.25 -30.82 18.59
N ALA A 117 -17.18 -31.80 18.84
CA ALA A 117 -18.48 -32.01 18.15
C ALA A 117 -19.60 -32.75 18.98
N HIS A 118 -20.89 -32.60 18.58
CA HIS A 118 -22.13 -33.19 19.19
C HIS A 118 -23.29 -33.48 18.18
N PRO A 119 -24.12 -34.57 18.29
CA PRO A 119 -25.02 -34.99 17.19
C PRO A 119 -26.57 -34.92 17.40
N LEU A 120 -27.28 -34.88 16.24
CA LEU A 120 -28.73 -35.02 15.96
C LEU A 120 -28.90 -35.72 14.56
N PRO A 121 -30.11 -36.12 14.06
CA PRO A 121 -30.27 -37.07 12.93
C PRO A 121 -29.89 -36.51 11.54
N PRO A 122 -29.55 -37.34 10.52
CA PRO A 122 -28.64 -36.94 9.44
C PRO A 122 -29.33 -36.14 8.32
N PRO A 123 -28.97 -34.87 8.15
CA PRO A 123 -29.15 -34.15 6.90
C PRO A 123 -28.29 -34.79 5.80
N ALA A 124 -28.53 -34.46 4.53
CA ALA A 124 -27.52 -34.71 3.49
C ALA A 124 -26.20 -34.09 3.97
N THR A 125 -25.09 -34.81 3.80
CA THR A 125 -23.82 -34.33 4.33
C THR A 125 -23.45 -33.03 3.62
N SER A 126 -22.94 -32.06 4.36
CA SER A 126 -22.31 -30.87 3.80
C SER A 126 -21.26 -31.26 2.76
N GLU A 127 -20.56 -32.38 2.97
CA GLU A 127 -19.65 -33.00 2.01
C GLU A 127 -20.36 -33.41 0.70
N LEU A 128 -21.61 -33.89 0.75
CA LEU A 128 -22.34 -34.22 -0.47
C LEU A 128 -22.74 -32.95 -1.25
N PHE A 129 -23.05 -31.85 -0.55
CA PHE A 129 -23.25 -30.55 -1.20
C PHE A 129 -21.95 -30.02 -1.83
N LEU A 130 -20.83 -30.12 -1.13
CA LEU A 130 -19.49 -29.79 -1.63
C LEU A 130 -19.16 -30.57 -2.90
N GLU A 131 -19.22 -31.91 -2.84
CA GLU A 131 -18.92 -32.78 -3.98
C GLU A 131 -19.84 -32.48 -5.18
N THR A 132 -21.11 -32.19 -4.92
CA THR A 132 -22.07 -31.81 -5.95
C THR A 132 -21.73 -30.44 -6.55
N ALA A 133 -21.39 -29.45 -5.72
CA ALA A 133 -21.01 -28.11 -6.15
C ALA A 133 -19.72 -28.15 -6.99
N PHE A 134 -18.69 -28.83 -6.51
CA PHE A 134 -17.43 -29.06 -7.23
C PHE A 134 -17.68 -29.73 -8.58
N ALA A 135 -18.41 -30.85 -8.62
CA ALA A 135 -18.72 -31.56 -9.86
C ALA A 135 -19.52 -30.68 -10.84
N GLN A 136 -20.44 -29.86 -10.33
CA GLN A 136 -21.25 -28.97 -11.16
C GLN A 136 -20.41 -27.83 -11.73
N ILE A 137 -19.52 -27.23 -10.96
CA ILE A 137 -18.59 -26.18 -11.41
C ILE A 137 -17.66 -26.73 -12.50
N VAL A 138 -17.03 -27.89 -12.26
CA VAL A 138 -16.21 -28.57 -13.28
C VAL A 138 -17.01 -28.91 -14.53
N SER A 139 -18.29 -29.31 -14.38
CA SER A 139 -19.16 -29.55 -15.51
C SER A 139 -19.51 -28.28 -16.29
N ILE A 140 -19.64 -27.12 -15.63
CA ILE A 140 -19.94 -25.83 -16.27
C ILE A 140 -18.74 -25.37 -17.09
N THR A 141 -17.54 -25.42 -16.52
CA THR A 141 -16.30 -24.95 -17.17
C THR A 141 -15.90 -25.81 -18.37
N SER A 142 -16.20 -27.11 -18.33
CA SER A 142 -15.96 -28.03 -19.46
C SER A 142 -17.10 -28.13 -20.47
N ASN A 143 -18.22 -27.42 -20.25
CA ASN A 143 -19.39 -27.54 -21.11
C ASN A 143 -19.16 -26.84 -22.46
N PRO A 144 -19.31 -27.55 -23.60
CA PRO A 144 -19.13 -26.95 -24.93
C PRO A 144 -20.14 -25.84 -25.25
N VAL A 145 -21.28 -25.78 -24.56
CA VAL A 145 -22.26 -24.69 -24.71
C VAL A 145 -21.67 -23.34 -24.28
N PHE A 146 -20.80 -23.34 -23.26
CA PHE A 146 -20.16 -22.14 -22.74
C PHE A 146 -18.72 -21.95 -23.24
N ALA A 147 -18.22 -22.81 -24.15
CA ALA A 147 -16.79 -22.90 -24.49
C ALA A 147 -16.16 -21.60 -25.04
N ASN A 148 -16.96 -20.63 -25.46
CA ASN A 148 -16.48 -19.34 -25.99
C ASN A 148 -16.80 -18.14 -25.08
N ASP A 149 -17.30 -18.37 -23.86
CA ASP A 149 -17.68 -17.30 -22.93
C ASP A 149 -17.27 -17.67 -21.50
N THR A 150 -16.02 -17.36 -21.16
CA THR A 150 -15.43 -17.60 -19.83
C THR A 150 -16.16 -16.81 -18.73
N CYS A 151 -16.76 -15.68 -19.07
CA CYS A 151 -17.47 -14.85 -18.10
C CYS A 151 -18.79 -15.52 -17.70
N ALA A 152 -19.56 -16.00 -18.66
CA ALA A 152 -20.77 -16.77 -18.40
C ALA A 152 -20.47 -18.07 -17.62
N GLN A 153 -19.35 -18.74 -17.91
CA GLN A 153 -18.90 -19.91 -17.12
C GLN A 153 -18.63 -19.53 -15.67
N CYS A 154 -17.93 -18.42 -15.45
CA CYS A 154 -17.56 -17.96 -14.13
C CYS A 154 -18.80 -17.58 -13.30
N GLN A 155 -19.70 -16.73 -13.83
CA GLN A 155 -20.92 -16.34 -13.12
C GLN A 155 -21.84 -17.53 -12.82
N ALA A 156 -21.98 -18.48 -13.77
CA ALA A 156 -22.73 -19.71 -13.53
C ALA A 156 -22.09 -20.58 -12.43
N SER A 157 -20.76 -20.59 -12.34
CA SER A 157 -20.03 -21.27 -11.26
C SER A 157 -20.21 -20.57 -9.91
N LEU A 158 -20.22 -19.24 -9.89
CA LEU A 158 -20.50 -18.45 -8.69
C LEU A 158 -21.92 -18.67 -8.17
N GLU A 159 -22.92 -18.86 -9.03
CA GLU A 159 -24.29 -19.21 -8.61
C GLU A 159 -24.34 -20.58 -7.88
N VAL A 160 -23.53 -21.55 -8.33
CA VAL A 160 -23.38 -22.83 -7.63
C VAL A 160 -22.68 -22.64 -6.28
N ALA A 161 -21.61 -21.85 -6.24
CA ALA A 161 -20.88 -21.54 -5.01
C ALA A 161 -21.74 -20.77 -4.00
N LYS A 162 -22.56 -19.82 -4.46
CA LYS A 162 -23.56 -19.11 -3.66
C LYS A 162 -24.58 -20.06 -3.06
N PHE A 163 -25.09 -21.01 -3.84
CA PHE A 163 -26.00 -22.04 -3.30
C PHE A 163 -25.32 -22.84 -2.18
N LEU A 164 -24.04 -23.22 -2.35
CA LEU A 164 -23.27 -23.87 -1.30
C LEU A 164 -23.10 -22.96 -0.07
N ALA A 165 -22.75 -21.69 -0.25
CA ALA A 165 -22.60 -20.71 0.83
C ALA A 165 -23.88 -20.55 1.66
N MET A 166 -25.05 -20.60 1.01
CA MET A 166 -26.34 -20.52 1.69
C MET A 166 -26.78 -21.83 2.34
N ALA A 167 -26.36 -22.99 1.82
CA ALA A 167 -26.84 -24.30 2.25
C ALA A 167 -25.89 -25.03 3.22
N ALA A 168 -24.58 -24.88 3.04
CA ALA A 168 -23.51 -25.51 3.82
C ALA A 168 -22.26 -24.59 3.82
N PRO A 169 -22.34 -23.41 4.46
CA PRO A 169 -21.28 -22.39 4.44
C PRO A 169 -19.91 -22.91 4.88
N GLU A 170 -19.85 -23.85 5.83
CA GLU A 170 -18.61 -24.45 6.32
C GLU A 170 -17.81 -25.19 5.25
N GLN A 171 -18.41 -25.50 4.09
CA GLN A 171 -17.75 -26.20 2.98
C GLN A 171 -17.23 -25.28 1.89
N VAL A 172 -17.60 -24.00 1.89
CA VAL A 172 -17.11 -23.05 0.88
C VAL A 172 -15.59 -22.87 0.94
N PRO A 173 -14.93 -22.80 2.12
CA PRO A 173 -13.46 -22.82 2.17
C PRO A 173 -12.88 -24.07 1.52
N ASN A 174 -13.45 -25.25 1.78
CA ASN A 174 -13.01 -26.50 1.16
C ASN A 174 -13.23 -26.49 -0.36
N LEU A 175 -14.35 -25.94 -0.84
CA LEU A 175 -14.60 -25.77 -2.27
C LEU A 175 -13.56 -24.85 -2.91
N ALA A 176 -13.25 -23.72 -2.28
CA ALA A 176 -12.26 -22.76 -2.79
C ALA A 176 -10.87 -23.41 -2.89
N VAL A 177 -10.44 -24.16 -1.87
CA VAL A 177 -9.20 -24.93 -1.89
C VAL A 177 -9.21 -25.98 -3.02
N GLN A 178 -10.28 -26.78 -3.14
CA GLN A 178 -10.38 -27.81 -4.18
C GLN A 178 -10.36 -27.23 -5.60
N LEU A 179 -11.02 -26.10 -5.83
CA LEU A 179 -11.04 -25.45 -7.14
C LEU A 179 -9.68 -24.82 -7.46
N CYS A 180 -9.02 -24.21 -6.46
CA CYS A 180 -7.65 -23.69 -6.59
C CYS A 180 -6.68 -24.80 -7.02
N ASP A 181 -6.69 -25.94 -6.32
CA ASP A 181 -5.85 -27.09 -6.66
C ASP A 181 -6.22 -27.70 -8.03
N TYR A 182 -7.51 -27.73 -8.39
CA TYR A 182 -7.98 -28.33 -9.65
C TYR A 182 -7.61 -27.51 -10.88
N PHE A 183 -7.73 -26.18 -10.80
CA PHE A 183 -7.42 -25.26 -11.90
C PHE A 183 -5.96 -24.83 -11.94
N ASP A 184 -5.15 -25.21 -10.95
CA ASP A 184 -3.75 -24.81 -10.82
C ASP A 184 -3.63 -23.28 -10.77
N TYR A 185 -4.46 -22.65 -9.92
CA TYR A 185 -4.40 -21.20 -9.73
C TYR A 185 -3.09 -20.82 -9.03
N ASP A 186 -2.43 -19.81 -9.59
CA ASP A 186 -1.17 -19.30 -9.07
C ASP A 186 -1.41 -18.57 -7.75
N THR A 187 -0.88 -19.12 -6.65
CA THR A 187 -0.94 -18.54 -5.32
C THR A 187 0.45 -18.50 -4.72
N THR A 188 0.80 -17.39 -4.07
CA THR A 188 2.11 -17.22 -3.40
C THR A 188 2.31 -18.20 -2.23
N LEU A 189 1.20 -18.62 -1.61
CA LEU A 189 1.11 -19.66 -0.58
C LEU A 189 0.37 -20.89 -1.12
N SER A 190 0.25 -21.98 -0.36
CA SER A 190 -0.62 -23.09 -0.79
C SER A 190 -2.10 -22.67 -0.85
N CYS A 191 -2.91 -23.35 -1.67
CA CYS A 191 -4.36 -23.13 -1.75
C CYS A 191 -5.03 -23.19 -0.36
N GLN A 192 -4.59 -24.11 0.52
CA GLN A 192 -5.08 -24.23 1.90
C GLN A 192 -4.74 -23.00 2.76
N GLN A 193 -3.52 -22.48 2.66
CA GLN A 193 -3.09 -21.29 3.42
C GLN A 193 -3.77 -20.01 2.92
N THR A 194 -4.20 -19.99 1.66
CA THR A 194 -4.86 -18.83 1.05
C THR A 194 -6.37 -18.85 1.27
N TYR A 195 -7.04 -19.96 0.95
CA TYR A 195 -8.50 -20.07 0.89
C TYR A 195 -9.12 -20.93 1.99
N GLY A 196 -8.32 -21.47 2.90
CA GLY A 196 -8.79 -22.24 4.05
C GLY A 196 -9.67 -21.43 4.99
N ILE A 197 -10.35 -22.12 5.91
CA ILE A 197 -11.30 -21.51 6.86
C ILE A 197 -10.63 -20.49 7.81
N TYR A 198 -9.33 -20.65 8.07
CA TYR A 198 -8.53 -19.75 8.90
C TYR A 198 -7.85 -18.62 8.11
N ALA A 199 -8.21 -18.46 6.83
CA ALA A 199 -7.72 -17.42 5.93
C ALA A 199 -8.92 -16.78 5.20
N LEU A 200 -8.86 -16.60 3.87
CA LEU A 200 -9.92 -15.94 3.09
C LEU A 200 -11.21 -16.75 2.96
N GLY A 201 -11.21 -18.04 3.31
CA GLY A 201 -12.37 -18.91 3.15
C GLY A 201 -13.62 -18.39 3.86
N SER A 202 -13.48 -17.84 5.07
CA SER A 202 -14.61 -17.28 5.81
C SER A 202 -15.16 -16.00 5.15
N PRO A 203 -14.37 -14.94 4.89
CA PRO A 203 -14.83 -13.76 4.15
C PRO A 203 -15.48 -14.09 2.79
N ILE A 204 -14.84 -14.95 1.99
CA ILE A 204 -15.38 -15.37 0.67
C ILE A 204 -16.76 -16.02 0.83
N THR A 205 -16.95 -16.86 1.84
CA THR A 205 -18.24 -17.50 2.14
C THR A 205 -19.32 -16.48 2.42
N GLN A 206 -19.01 -15.47 3.25
CA GLN A 206 -19.96 -14.41 3.60
C GLN A 206 -20.35 -13.59 2.36
N VAL A 207 -19.37 -13.19 1.55
CA VAL A 207 -19.60 -12.41 0.33
C VAL A 207 -20.44 -13.18 -0.69
N LEU A 208 -20.12 -14.46 -0.93
CA LEU A 208 -20.90 -15.29 -1.85
C LEU A 208 -22.36 -15.48 -1.42
N ALA A 209 -22.64 -15.48 -0.12
CA ALA A 209 -24.01 -15.60 0.38
C ALA A 209 -24.88 -14.39 0.03
N TYR A 210 -24.29 -13.19 -0.07
CA TYR A 210 -25.03 -11.92 -0.21
C TYR A 210 -24.87 -11.23 -1.57
N THR A 211 -23.87 -11.62 -2.36
CA THR A 211 -23.58 -11.04 -3.68
C THR A 211 -24.64 -11.37 -4.73
N ASP A 212 -24.85 -10.48 -5.72
CA ASP A 212 -25.54 -10.80 -6.96
C ASP A 212 -24.63 -11.59 -7.92
N ALA A 213 -24.44 -12.88 -7.65
CA ALA A 213 -23.50 -13.77 -8.34
C ALA A 213 -23.73 -13.88 -9.87
N GLY A 214 -24.97 -13.80 -10.32
CA GLY A 214 -25.32 -13.79 -11.75
C GLY A 214 -25.30 -12.40 -12.39
N GLY A 215 -25.13 -11.33 -11.62
CA GLY A 215 -25.22 -9.95 -12.06
C GLY A 215 -23.93 -9.16 -11.95
N TYR A 216 -24.04 -7.88 -11.60
CA TYR A 216 -22.90 -6.94 -11.61
C TYR A 216 -21.80 -7.36 -10.63
N ASP A 217 -22.20 -7.79 -9.43
CA ASP A 217 -21.28 -8.22 -8.39
C ASP A 217 -20.48 -9.46 -8.84
N GLY A 218 -21.15 -10.47 -9.39
CA GLY A 218 -20.50 -11.65 -9.92
C GLY A 218 -19.55 -11.37 -11.09
N GLN A 219 -19.91 -10.43 -11.98
CA GLN A 219 -19.01 -9.98 -13.04
C GLN A 219 -17.75 -9.32 -12.45
N SER A 220 -17.91 -8.49 -11.41
CA SER A 220 -16.79 -7.86 -10.68
C SER A 220 -15.87 -8.91 -10.07
N ILE A 221 -16.41 -9.89 -9.34
CA ILE A 221 -15.66 -10.99 -8.73
C ILE A 221 -14.88 -11.77 -9.80
N CYS A 222 -15.55 -12.15 -10.89
CA CYS A 222 -14.92 -12.89 -12.00
C CYS A 222 -13.86 -12.09 -12.76
N SER A 223 -13.97 -10.77 -12.78
CA SER A 223 -12.96 -9.88 -13.38
C SER A 223 -11.75 -9.73 -12.46
N ASN A 224 -11.98 -9.29 -11.21
CA ASN A 224 -10.93 -8.84 -10.31
C ASN A 224 -10.08 -9.99 -9.77
N TYR A 225 -10.69 -11.15 -9.45
CA TYR A 225 -9.97 -12.23 -8.77
C TYR A 225 -9.60 -13.40 -9.70
N LEU A 226 -10.28 -13.54 -10.84
CA LEU A 226 -10.12 -14.71 -11.72
C LEU A 226 -9.71 -14.35 -13.16
N GLY A 227 -9.81 -13.07 -13.57
CA GLY A 227 -9.52 -12.65 -14.95
C GLY A 227 -10.42 -13.31 -16.01
N LEU A 228 -11.59 -13.82 -15.63
CA LEU A 228 -12.51 -14.58 -16.49
C LEU A 228 -13.61 -13.71 -17.11
N CYS A 229 -13.86 -12.53 -16.57
CA CYS A 229 -14.79 -11.53 -17.10
C CYS A 229 -14.06 -10.25 -17.51
N PRO A 230 -14.60 -9.48 -18.47
CA PRO A 230 -14.20 -8.09 -18.65
C PRO A 230 -14.63 -7.27 -17.42
N LEU A 231 -13.83 -6.25 -17.09
CA LEU A 231 -14.15 -5.29 -16.04
C LEU A 231 -15.56 -4.70 -16.26
N PRO A 232 -16.45 -4.75 -15.26
CA PRO A 232 -17.78 -4.17 -15.41
C PRO A 232 -17.67 -2.64 -15.60
N PRO A 233 -18.51 -2.06 -16.48
CA PRO A 233 -18.48 -0.63 -16.73
C PRO A 233 -18.96 0.15 -15.50
N THR A 234 -18.37 1.32 -15.26
CA THR A 234 -18.78 2.22 -14.18
C THR A 234 -20.27 2.53 -14.26
N SER A 235 -20.97 2.34 -13.15
CA SER A 235 -22.41 2.56 -13.06
C SER A 235 -22.74 4.07 -13.10
N PRO A 236 -23.85 4.47 -13.74
CA PRO A 236 -24.25 5.86 -13.79
C PRO A 236 -24.65 6.37 -12.40
N LEU A 237 -24.16 7.55 -12.02
CA LEU A 237 -24.47 8.18 -10.73
C LEU A 237 -25.77 9.00 -10.82
N ASN A 238 -26.61 8.92 -9.79
CA ASN A 238 -27.72 9.84 -9.58
C ASN A 238 -27.40 10.82 -8.45
N LEU A 239 -26.91 12.01 -8.82
CA LEU A 239 -26.48 13.03 -7.86
C LEU A 239 -27.56 14.07 -7.54
N THR A 240 -28.79 13.91 -8.08
CA THR A 240 -29.86 14.92 -8.00
C THR A 240 -30.17 15.37 -6.57
N THR A 241 -30.07 14.45 -5.61
CA THR A 241 -30.32 14.69 -4.18
C THR A 241 -29.10 14.41 -3.32
N TRP A 242 -27.92 14.22 -3.92
CA TRP A 242 -26.71 13.85 -3.18
C TRP A 242 -26.09 15.05 -2.45
N PHE A 243 -26.02 16.20 -3.12
CA PHE A 243 -25.44 17.41 -2.54
C PHE A 243 -26.53 18.31 -1.95
N ALA A 244 -26.34 18.76 -0.71
CA ALA A 244 -27.28 19.67 -0.05
C ALA A 244 -27.36 21.03 -0.75
N LYS A 245 -26.22 21.54 -1.25
CA LYS A 245 -26.11 22.78 -2.02
C LYS A 245 -25.36 22.54 -3.33
N PRO A 246 -25.67 23.26 -4.42
CA PRO A 246 -24.87 23.21 -5.65
C PRO A 246 -23.52 23.92 -5.47
N LYS A 247 -22.55 23.62 -6.35
CA LYS A 247 -21.26 24.33 -6.39
C LYS A 247 -21.50 25.83 -6.55
N PRO A 248 -20.91 26.71 -5.72
CA PRO A 248 -21.08 28.15 -5.85
C PRO A 248 -20.69 28.66 -7.24
N ASN A 249 -21.50 29.55 -7.81
CA ASN A 249 -21.21 30.21 -9.08
C ASN A 249 -21.63 31.70 -9.02
N PRO A 250 -20.67 32.66 -8.95
CA PRO A 250 -19.22 32.44 -8.97
C PRO A 250 -18.71 31.73 -7.70
N LEU A 251 -17.50 31.16 -7.78
CA LEU A 251 -16.80 30.65 -6.60
C LEU A 251 -16.56 31.77 -5.58
N PRO A 252 -16.51 31.46 -4.28
CA PRO A 252 -16.10 32.42 -3.27
C PRO A 252 -14.65 32.87 -3.51
N PRO A 253 -14.27 34.08 -3.06
CA PRO A 253 -12.90 34.55 -3.17
C PRO A 253 -11.91 33.56 -2.50
N PRO A 254 -10.75 33.27 -3.12
CA PRO A 254 -9.75 32.42 -2.50
C PRO A 254 -9.26 32.99 -1.16
N LYS A 255 -9.01 32.10 -0.18
CA LYS A 255 -8.31 32.49 1.05
C LYS A 255 -6.96 33.09 0.69
N GLN A 256 -6.55 34.10 1.46
CA GLN A 256 -5.29 34.80 1.22
C GLN A 256 -4.17 34.15 2.03
N PRO A 257 -2.97 34.01 1.45
CA PRO A 257 -1.82 33.51 2.18
C PRO A 257 -1.44 34.47 3.30
N THR A 258 -1.01 33.90 4.42
CA THR A 258 -0.51 34.67 5.57
C THR A 258 0.96 35.04 5.39
N GLY A 259 1.70 34.24 4.63
CA GLY A 259 3.16 34.32 4.54
C GLY A 259 3.88 33.63 5.71
N GLU A 260 3.15 33.11 6.69
CA GLU A 260 3.67 32.24 7.74
C GLU A 260 3.61 30.79 7.28
N ARG A 261 4.70 30.04 7.49
CA ARG A 261 4.86 28.66 7.02
C ARG A 261 4.74 27.67 8.16
N LEU A 262 3.90 26.65 7.98
CA LEU A 262 3.77 25.49 8.86
C LEU A 262 4.69 24.38 8.36
N LYS A 263 5.23 23.60 9.31
CA LYS A 263 6.02 22.40 9.02
C LYS A 263 5.23 21.17 9.47
N ILE A 264 4.84 20.35 8.50
CA ILE A 264 4.01 19.17 8.71
C ILE A 264 4.80 17.92 8.34
N LEU A 265 4.79 16.92 9.20
CA LEU A 265 5.37 15.62 8.91
C LEU A 265 4.34 14.71 8.26
N HIS A 266 4.71 14.03 7.17
CA HIS A 266 3.90 12.98 6.54
C HIS A 266 4.71 11.68 6.55
N ILE A 267 4.20 10.69 7.26
CA ILE A 267 4.73 9.32 7.28
C ILE A 267 3.63 8.35 6.84
N SER A 268 4.02 7.25 6.20
CA SER A 268 3.11 6.19 5.78
C SER A 268 3.85 4.85 5.76
N ASP A 269 3.09 3.75 5.89
CA ASP A 269 3.54 2.39 5.58
C ASP A 269 4.83 2.00 6.32
N PHE A 270 4.76 1.96 7.65
CA PHE A 270 5.86 1.48 8.48
C PHE A 270 6.09 -0.02 8.30
N HIS A 271 5.00 -0.79 8.28
CA HIS A 271 4.99 -2.26 8.32
C HIS A 271 6.05 -2.81 9.28
N ILE A 272 5.82 -2.65 10.58
CA ILE A 272 6.78 -3.15 11.56
C ILE A 272 6.80 -4.67 11.55
N ASP A 273 7.95 -5.27 11.29
CA ASP A 273 8.15 -6.70 11.42
C ASP A 273 8.86 -7.04 12.75
N PRO A 274 8.11 -7.26 13.85
CA PRO A 274 8.69 -7.64 15.13
C PRO A 274 9.23 -9.08 15.14
N ARG A 275 9.03 -9.86 14.07
CA ARG A 275 9.52 -11.25 13.92
C ARG A 275 10.54 -11.37 12.76
N TYR A 276 11.15 -10.25 12.37
CA TYR A 276 12.28 -10.22 11.44
C TYR A 276 13.50 -10.93 12.07
N ALA A 277 14.21 -11.70 11.26
CA ALA A 277 15.31 -12.55 11.70
C ALA A 277 16.61 -12.18 10.98
N ILE A 278 17.48 -11.41 11.66
CA ILE A 278 18.80 -11.03 11.14
C ILE A 278 19.60 -12.27 10.68
N GLY A 279 20.15 -12.20 9.48
CA GLY A 279 20.92 -13.27 8.84
C GLY A 279 20.09 -14.42 8.24
N SER A 280 18.76 -14.35 8.25
CA SER A 280 17.90 -15.26 7.49
C SER A 280 17.92 -14.96 5.98
N GLU A 281 17.15 -15.67 5.15
CA GLU A 281 17.12 -15.42 3.70
C GLU A 281 16.34 -14.15 3.36
N ALA A 282 17.02 -13.16 2.78
CA ALA A 282 16.41 -11.92 2.29
C ALA A 282 16.08 -11.94 0.80
N ASN A 283 16.59 -12.92 0.03
CA ASN A 283 16.22 -13.12 -1.37
C ASN A 283 15.49 -14.46 -1.50
N CYS A 284 14.32 -14.55 -0.86
CA CYS A 284 13.52 -15.76 -0.79
C CYS A 284 12.57 -15.90 -2.00
N SER A 285 11.94 -17.06 -2.14
CA SER A 285 10.94 -17.32 -3.17
C SER A 285 9.52 -16.97 -2.72
N GLN A 286 9.33 -16.62 -1.44
CA GLN A 286 8.06 -16.15 -0.89
C GLN A 286 7.93 -14.63 -1.07
N TYR A 287 6.70 -14.10 -0.89
CA TYR A 287 6.46 -12.66 -0.95
C TYR A 287 7.20 -11.90 0.17
N LEU A 288 7.02 -12.32 1.43
CA LEU A 288 7.74 -11.75 2.57
C LEU A 288 8.96 -12.60 2.96
N CYS A 289 10.15 -12.00 2.87
CA CYS A 289 11.43 -12.62 3.23
C CYS A 289 11.89 -12.23 4.65
N CYS A 290 13.16 -12.46 4.96
CA CYS A 290 13.80 -12.12 6.23
C CYS A 290 13.19 -12.78 7.48
N ARG A 291 12.46 -13.88 7.31
CA ARG A 291 11.97 -14.72 8.41
C ARG A 291 12.80 -15.97 8.55
N ARG A 292 12.75 -16.61 9.73
CA ARG A 292 13.49 -17.85 10.00
C ARG A 292 13.15 -19.00 9.05
N ARG A 293 11.93 -18.99 8.48
CA ARG A 293 11.43 -19.97 7.51
C ARG A 293 11.48 -19.47 6.06
N SER A 294 11.97 -18.27 5.79
CA SER A 294 12.20 -17.80 4.42
C SER A 294 13.28 -18.65 3.76
N TYR A 295 13.05 -19.05 2.51
CA TYR A 295 13.97 -19.87 1.74
C TYR A 295 13.98 -19.44 0.28
N ASN A 296 15.11 -19.66 -0.39
CA ASN A 296 15.20 -19.56 -1.84
C ASN A 296 15.15 -20.98 -2.43
N GLU A 297 14.23 -21.24 -3.35
CA GLU A 297 14.07 -22.56 -3.96
C GLU A 297 15.33 -23.07 -4.70
N TYR A 298 16.19 -22.14 -5.13
CA TYR A 298 17.47 -22.42 -5.77
C TYR A 298 18.64 -22.59 -4.78
N SER A 299 18.44 -22.29 -3.48
CA SER A 299 19.46 -22.44 -2.43
C SER A 299 18.91 -22.91 -1.07
N LEU A 300 18.04 -23.93 -1.05
CA LEU A 300 17.36 -24.45 0.15
C LEU A 300 18.22 -24.69 1.41
N ASN A 301 19.52 -24.96 1.27
CA ASN A 301 20.42 -25.27 2.39
C ASN A 301 21.35 -24.11 2.81
N GLN A 302 21.24 -22.95 2.16
CA GLN A 302 22.11 -21.80 2.43
C GLN A 302 21.40 -20.51 2.06
N SER A 303 21.46 -19.51 2.95
CA SER A 303 21.02 -18.16 2.62
C SER A 303 21.87 -17.59 1.47
N SER A 304 21.21 -17.22 0.38
CA SER A 304 21.82 -16.57 -0.78
C SER A 304 22.17 -15.11 -0.49
N LEU A 305 21.28 -14.43 0.23
CA LEU A 305 21.46 -13.09 0.76
C LEU A 305 21.06 -13.09 2.24
N PRO A 306 22.03 -13.01 3.17
CA PRO A 306 21.73 -12.88 4.58
C PRO A 306 21.01 -11.56 4.87
N ALA A 307 19.89 -11.62 5.59
CA ALA A 307 19.08 -10.47 5.99
C ALA A 307 19.91 -9.46 6.81
N PRO A 308 20.15 -8.24 6.30
CA PRO A 308 20.89 -7.20 7.01
C PRO A 308 20.19 -6.74 8.28
N ARG A 309 20.91 -6.10 9.20
CA ARG A 309 20.33 -5.60 10.44
C ARG A 309 19.22 -4.55 10.26
N TYR A 310 19.25 -3.76 9.19
CA TYR A 310 18.32 -2.65 8.96
C TYR A 310 17.28 -2.91 7.86
N GLY A 311 17.12 -4.17 7.42
CA GLY A 311 16.16 -4.54 6.38
C GLY A 311 16.80 -4.83 5.01
N ALA A 312 15.96 -5.27 4.07
CA ALA A 312 16.32 -5.57 2.68
C ALA A 312 15.08 -5.39 1.78
N TYR A 313 15.29 -5.34 0.45
CA TYR A 313 14.26 -5.03 -0.53
C TYR A 313 13.02 -5.94 -0.56
N ASN A 314 13.11 -7.19 -0.08
CA ASN A 314 11.97 -8.11 -0.03
C ASN A 314 11.47 -8.34 1.41
N CYS A 315 11.69 -7.37 2.29
CA CYS A 315 11.43 -7.51 3.72
C CYS A 315 10.79 -6.26 4.29
N ASP A 316 9.89 -6.46 5.24
CA ASP A 316 9.31 -5.40 6.05
C ASP A 316 10.30 -4.83 7.08
N SER A 317 9.90 -3.74 7.72
CA SER A 317 10.77 -2.92 8.55
C SER A 317 11.09 -3.58 9.90
N PRO A 318 12.35 -3.94 10.18
CA PRO A 318 12.75 -4.33 11.53
C PRO A 318 12.71 -3.12 12.49
N PHE A 319 12.62 -3.36 13.81
CA PHE A 319 12.68 -2.31 14.85
C PHE A 319 13.87 -1.36 14.69
N THR A 320 15.00 -1.86 14.20
CA THR A 320 16.23 -1.10 13.95
C THR A 320 16.09 -0.09 12.83
N LEU A 321 15.35 -0.39 11.77
CA LEU A 321 15.09 0.54 10.66
C LEU A 321 14.13 1.65 11.11
N ILE A 322 13.06 1.28 11.82
CA ILE A 322 12.08 2.22 12.35
C ILE A 322 12.77 3.18 13.34
N ALA A 323 13.60 2.66 14.23
CA ALA A 323 14.39 3.49 15.14
C ALA A 323 15.29 4.47 14.37
N ALA A 324 15.99 4.01 13.33
CA ALA A 324 16.83 4.87 12.50
C ALA A 324 16.03 6.00 11.83
N ALA A 325 14.85 5.71 11.27
CA ALA A 325 13.99 6.73 10.68
C ALA A 325 13.58 7.78 11.73
N LEU A 326 13.11 7.33 12.91
CA LEU A 326 12.64 8.21 13.98
C LEU A 326 13.75 9.05 14.62
N GLU A 327 14.99 8.56 14.65
CA GLU A 327 16.15 9.36 15.08
C GLU A 327 16.57 10.40 14.03
N ALA A 328 16.43 10.08 12.74
CA ALA A 328 16.83 10.98 11.65
C ALA A 328 15.86 12.15 11.44
N ILE A 329 14.55 11.89 11.49
CA ILE A 329 13.50 12.88 11.23
C ILE A 329 13.72 14.21 11.97
N PRO A 330 13.87 14.26 13.31
CA PRO A 330 14.00 15.54 14.01
C PRO A 330 15.26 16.29 13.61
N VAL A 331 16.35 15.57 13.34
CA VAL A 331 17.63 16.17 12.94
C VAL A 331 17.54 16.81 11.57
N VAL A 332 17.14 16.07 10.53
CA VAL A 332 17.10 16.58 9.15
C VAL A 332 15.98 17.59 8.91
N SER A 333 14.87 17.47 9.66
CA SER A 333 13.79 18.46 9.63
C SER A 333 14.13 19.72 10.45
N GLY A 334 15.19 19.70 11.26
CA GLY A 334 15.55 20.81 12.16
C GLY A 334 14.52 21.05 13.27
N THR A 335 13.76 20.03 13.66
CA THR A 335 12.81 20.09 14.78
C THR A 335 13.46 19.65 16.09
N ASN A 336 12.93 20.11 17.22
CA ASN A 336 13.41 19.77 18.56
C ASN A 336 12.29 19.93 19.60
N ALA A 337 12.64 19.80 20.89
CA ALA A 337 11.69 19.91 21.99
C ALA A 337 11.04 21.31 22.13
N GLU A 338 11.69 22.38 21.68
CA GLU A 338 11.19 23.76 21.75
C GLU A 338 10.47 24.19 20.46
N ALA A 339 10.82 23.58 19.33
CA ALA A 339 10.25 23.84 18.01
C ALA A 339 9.98 22.52 17.26
N GLY A 340 8.82 21.92 17.54
CA GLY A 340 8.36 20.68 16.90
C GLY A 340 7.65 20.90 15.56
N PHE A 341 7.00 19.85 15.06
CA PHE A 341 6.06 19.95 13.95
C PHE A 341 4.77 20.65 14.41
N ASN A 342 4.09 21.34 13.49
CA ASN A 342 2.80 21.95 13.81
C ASN A 342 1.71 20.88 14.00
N PHE A 343 1.76 19.82 13.19
CA PHE A 343 1.04 18.57 13.34
C PHE A 343 1.68 17.51 12.44
N THR A 344 1.23 16.27 12.54
CA THR A 344 1.67 15.13 11.72
C THR A 344 0.47 14.47 11.07
N ILE A 345 0.65 13.92 9.87
CA ILE A 345 -0.31 13.03 9.22
C ILE A 345 0.32 11.64 9.07
N TYR A 346 -0.45 10.61 9.36
CA TYR A 346 -0.03 9.21 9.23
C TYR A 346 -1.04 8.44 8.38
N THR A 347 -0.63 7.99 7.20
CA THR A 347 -1.54 7.39 6.22
C THR A 347 -1.60 5.85 6.28
N GLY A 348 -1.53 5.25 7.48
CA GLY A 348 -1.86 3.83 7.69
C GLY A 348 -0.72 2.84 7.47
N ASP A 349 -1.05 1.55 7.61
CA ASP A 349 -0.20 0.37 7.39
C ASP A 349 0.96 0.23 8.40
N LEU A 350 0.55 -0.23 9.58
CA LEU A 350 1.37 -0.51 10.74
C LEU A 350 1.82 -1.97 10.74
N VAL A 351 0.93 -2.88 10.38
CA VAL A 351 1.11 -4.34 10.45
C VAL A 351 1.91 -4.86 9.23
N PRO A 352 2.83 -5.83 9.40
CA PRO A 352 3.62 -6.39 8.29
C PRO A 352 2.80 -7.32 7.38
N HIS A 353 3.34 -7.66 6.22
CA HIS A 353 2.74 -8.51 5.19
C HIS A 353 2.80 -10.01 5.54
N ASP A 354 2.53 -10.36 6.80
CA ASP A 354 2.43 -11.76 7.23
C ASP A 354 1.27 -12.45 6.50
N PRO A 355 1.39 -13.76 6.20
CA PRO A 355 0.25 -14.55 5.76
C PRO A 355 -0.94 -14.42 6.73
N GLU A 356 -2.16 -14.46 6.21
CA GLU A 356 -3.39 -14.45 7.02
C GLU A 356 -3.38 -15.48 8.16
N ASN A 357 -2.84 -16.68 7.89
CA ASN A 357 -2.76 -17.75 8.87
C ASN A 357 -1.71 -17.51 10.00
N GLU A 358 -0.89 -16.46 9.87
CA GLU A 358 0.13 -16.03 10.84
C GLU A 358 -0.22 -14.68 11.51
N LEU A 359 -1.26 -14.01 11.03
CA LEU A 359 -1.87 -12.82 11.63
C LEU A 359 -2.85 -13.18 12.75
N SER A 360 -3.17 -12.21 13.59
CA SER A 360 -4.24 -12.30 14.60
C SER A 360 -4.63 -10.92 15.08
N ARG A 361 -5.84 -10.76 15.62
CA ARG A 361 -6.26 -9.51 16.28
C ARG A 361 -5.23 -8.99 17.29
N GLU A 362 -4.72 -9.87 18.16
CA GLU A 362 -3.74 -9.48 19.18
C GLU A 362 -2.41 -9.00 18.58
N PHE A 363 -2.04 -9.50 17.41
CA PHE A 363 -0.84 -9.05 16.68
C PHE A 363 -1.06 -7.68 16.04
N THR A 364 -2.24 -7.41 15.46
CA THR A 364 -2.64 -6.09 14.97
C THR A 364 -2.55 -5.05 16.08
N LEU A 365 -3.20 -5.30 17.24
CA LEU A 365 -3.17 -4.39 18.38
C LEU A 365 -1.75 -4.12 18.91
N TYR A 366 -0.87 -5.13 18.85
CA TYR A 366 0.53 -4.97 19.24
C TYR A 366 1.26 -3.97 18.32
N ALA A 367 1.12 -4.10 17.00
CA ALA A 367 1.77 -3.20 16.04
C ALA A 367 1.30 -1.75 16.22
N GLU A 368 -0.02 -1.56 16.37
CA GLU A 368 -0.64 -0.25 16.62
C GLU A 368 -0.12 0.39 17.91
N THR A 369 -0.09 -0.38 19.01
CA THR A 369 0.42 0.09 20.30
C THR A 369 1.87 0.57 20.16
N VAL A 370 2.71 -0.26 19.54
CA VAL A 370 4.14 -0.01 19.43
C VAL A 370 4.43 1.26 18.64
N LEU A 371 3.83 1.39 17.46
CA LEU A 371 4.19 2.47 16.54
C LEU A 371 3.60 3.81 16.97
N PHE A 372 2.35 3.87 17.42
CA PHE A 372 1.78 5.13 17.90
C PHE A 372 2.52 5.66 19.14
N ASP A 373 2.80 4.80 20.11
CA ASP A 373 3.59 5.16 21.30
C ASP A 373 5.00 5.60 20.94
N LEU A 374 5.70 4.85 20.07
CA LEU A 374 7.07 5.18 19.67
C LEU A 374 7.14 6.51 18.93
N VAL A 375 6.23 6.77 17.99
CA VAL A 375 6.19 8.04 17.27
C VAL A 375 5.88 9.19 18.23
N LYS A 376 4.91 9.04 19.13
CA LYS A 376 4.60 10.07 20.15
C LYS A 376 5.83 10.45 20.97
N ARG A 377 6.57 9.44 21.44
CA ARG A 377 7.69 9.63 22.37
C ARG A 377 8.95 10.16 21.70
N THR A 378 9.14 9.86 20.41
CA THR A 378 10.35 10.22 19.66
C THR A 378 10.21 11.51 18.89
N LEU A 379 9.04 11.76 18.31
CA LEU A 379 8.79 12.92 17.46
C LEU A 379 7.94 13.92 18.23
N ASN A 380 8.38 15.18 18.33
CA ASN A 380 7.55 16.28 18.81
C ASN A 380 6.50 16.62 17.75
N THR A 381 5.52 15.72 17.57
CA THR A 381 4.61 15.66 16.42
C THR A 381 3.52 16.72 16.40
N GLY A 382 3.21 17.34 17.55
CA GLY A 382 1.92 17.99 17.76
C GLY A 382 0.78 16.96 17.75
N PRO A 383 -0.45 17.34 17.36
CA PRO A 383 -1.50 16.38 17.03
C PRO A 383 -1.10 15.52 15.84
N MET A 384 -1.37 14.21 15.90
CA MET A 384 -1.24 13.32 14.75
C MET A 384 -2.62 12.97 14.23
N TYR A 385 -2.85 13.15 12.93
CA TYR A 385 -4.06 12.70 12.25
C TYR A 385 -3.73 11.41 11.50
N ALA A 386 -4.11 10.28 12.09
CA ALA A 386 -3.89 8.95 11.55
C ALA A 386 -5.15 8.41 10.84
N VAL A 387 -4.94 7.56 9.86
CA VAL A 387 -5.97 6.74 9.19
C VAL A 387 -5.57 5.27 9.30
N LEU A 388 -6.53 4.36 9.16
CA LEU A 388 -6.25 2.93 8.99
C LEU A 388 -5.78 2.65 7.57
N GLY A 389 -4.77 1.79 7.44
CA GLY A 389 -4.42 1.13 6.18
C GLY A 389 -5.02 -0.27 6.07
N ASN A 390 -4.86 -0.91 4.91
CA ASN A 390 -5.47 -2.22 4.66
C ASN A 390 -4.82 -3.34 5.48
N HIS A 391 -3.59 -3.18 5.94
CA HIS A 391 -2.96 -4.15 6.84
C HIS A 391 -3.37 -3.97 8.31
N ASP A 392 -4.03 -2.87 8.66
CA ASP A 392 -4.41 -2.55 10.03
C ASP A 392 -5.70 -3.27 10.48
N THR A 393 -6.13 -4.32 9.79
CA THR A 393 -7.28 -5.16 10.14
C THR A 393 -6.92 -6.64 10.23
N TYR A 394 -7.81 -7.45 10.80
CA TYR A 394 -7.66 -8.91 10.79
C TYR A 394 -9.01 -9.58 10.51
N ASN A 395 -9.20 -10.24 9.37
CA ASN A 395 -8.25 -10.51 8.27
C ASN A 395 -7.80 -9.25 7.49
N GLU A 396 -6.70 -9.34 6.75
CA GLU A 396 -6.11 -8.22 5.99
C GLU A 396 -7.13 -7.65 4.98
N ALA A 397 -7.23 -6.31 4.94
CA ALA A 397 -8.11 -5.51 4.09
C ALA A 397 -9.62 -5.73 4.28
N GLN A 398 -10.03 -6.76 5.02
CA GLN A 398 -11.42 -7.19 5.11
C GLN A 398 -12.17 -6.32 6.13
N ASN A 399 -12.96 -5.37 5.63
CA ASN A 399 -13.87 -4.55 6.42
C ASN A 399 -15.29 -4.70 5.90
N ASN A 400 -16.23 -5.07 6.77
CA ASN A 400 -17.64 -5.20 6.37
C ASN A 400 -18.46 -3.93 6.67
N PRO A 401 -19.43 -3.56 5.81
CA PRO A 401 -20.25 -2.39 6.05
C PRO A 401 -21.32 -2.67 7.12
N TYR A 402 -21.78 -1.62 7.83
CA TYR A 402 -22.76 -1.78 8.92
C TYR A 402 -24.14 -2.21 8.41
N ASP A 403 -24.42 -2.02 7.12
CA ASP A 403 -25.67 -2.42 6.47
C ASP A 403 -25.67 -3.88 5.99
N ILE A 404 -24.58 -4.63 6.22
CA ILE A 404 -24.51 -6.06 5.89
C ILE A 404 -25.58 -6.86 6.66
N PRO A 405 -26.30 -7.80 6.01
CA PRO A 405 -27.33 -8.59 6.68
C PRO A 405 -26.79 -9.45 7.84
N SER A 406 -27.70 -9.94 8.68
CA SER A 406 -27.47 -11.02 9.66
C SER A 406 -26.57 -10.69 10.86
N GLY A 407 -26.31 -9.41 11.16
CA GLY A 407 -25.61 -9.00 12.38
C GLY A 407 -24.09 -9.17 12.34
N LEU A 408 -23.52 -9.31 11.14
CA LEU A 408 -22.08 -9.31 10.90
C LEU A 408 -21.48 -7.89 11.02
N SER A 409 -22.34 -6.87 11.03
CA SER A 409 -22.00 -5.45 11.00
C SER A 409 -20.98 -4.99 12.05
N THR A 410 -20.84 -5.68 13.20
CA THR A 410 -19.96 -5.24 14.30
C THR A 410 -18.71 -6.12 14.47
N GLU A 411 -18.35 -6.93 13.47
CA GLU A 411 -17.22 -7.87 13.57
C GLU A 411 -15.86 -7.18 13.72
N ASP A 412 -15.74 -5.95 13.22
CA ASP A 412 -14.52 -5.13 13.19
C ASP A 412 -14.49 -4.02 14.26
N ASP A 413 -15.59 -3.85 15.02
CA ASP A 413 -15.69 -2.83 16.09
C ASP A 413 -14.58 -2.95 17.14
N TRP A 414 -14.05 -4.16 17.37
CA TRP A 414 -12.92 -4.39 18.29
C TRP A 414 -11.71 -3.52 17.94
N ASN A 415 -11.48 -3.28 16.64
CA ASN A 415 -10.34 -2.52 16.17
C ASN A 415 -10.64 -1.01 16.21
N TYR A 416 -11.80 -0.61 15.69
CA TYR A 416 -12.23 0.79 15.69
C TYR A 416 -12.33 1.36 17.12
N ASP A 417 -12.81 0.56 18.08
CA ASP A 417 -12.83 0.91 19.50
C ASP A 417 -11.42 1.10 20.07
N TYR A 418 -10.49 0.24 19.67
CA TYR A 418 -9.13 0.22 20.18
C TYR A 418 -8.29 1.38 19.64
N ILE A 419 -8.23 1.58 18.32
CA ILE A 419 -7.47 2.68 17.71
C ILE A 419 -7.98 4.04 18.18
N ALA A 420 -9.30 4.20 18.32
CA ALA A 420 -9.88 5.44 18.83
C ALA A 420 -9.49 5.68 20.29
N ALA A 421 -9.39 4.63 21.11
CA ALA A 421 -8.88 4.72 22.47
C ALA A 421 -7.39 5.08 22.50
N LEU A 422 -6.56 4.50 21.62
CA LEU A 422 -5.14 4.89 21.51
C LEU A 422 -4.99 6.35 21.11
N TRP A 423 -5.68 6.81 20.06
CA TRP A 423 -5.60 8.19 19.61
C TRP A 423 -6.10 9.20 20.66
N GLU A 424 -7.09 8.81 21.46
CA GLU A 424 -7.56 9.59 22.62
C GLU A 424 -6.52 9.61 23.75
N LEU A 425 -5.92 8.46 24.10
CA LEU A 425 -4.89 8.34 25.13
C LEU A 425 -3.63 9.16 24.79
N GLU A 426 -3.23 9.17 23.52
CA GLU A 426 -2.12 9.97 23.02
C GLU A 426 -2.43 11.47 22.94
N GLY A 427 -3.68 11.86 23.22
CA GLY A 427 -4.16 13.23 23.21
C GLY A 427 -4.21 13.83 21.80
N TRP A 428 -4.32 13.00 20.77
CA TRP A 428 -4.48 13.43 19.39
C TRP A 428 -5.94 13.72 19.04
N LEU A 429 -6.87 12.97 19.63
CA LEU A 429 -8.30 13.19 19.51
C LEU A 429 -8.93 13.56 20.86
N SER A 430 -9.93 14.44 20.81
CA SER A 430 -10.86 14.66 21.91
C SER A 430 -11.81 13.46 22.08
N PRO A 431 -12.48 13.32 23.23
CA PRO A 431 -13.43 12.24 23.45
C PRO A 431 -14.58 12.18 22.42
N SER A 432 -15.01 13.33 21.88
CA SER A 432 -16.06 13.37 20.84
C SER A 432 -15.54 12.91 19.48
N GLU A 433 -14.32 13.29 19.11
CA GLU A 433 -13.70 12.87 17.85
C GLU A 433 -13.37 11.37 17.89
N ALA A 434 -12.85 10.89 19.02
CA ALA A 434 -12.65 9.46 19.26
C ALA A 434 -13.99 8.69 19.18
N GLN A 435 -15.08 9.22 19.73
CA GLN A 435 -16.39 8.60 19.59
C GLN A 435 -16.89 8.55 18.14
N GLN A 436 -16.59 9.59 17.34
CA GLN A 436 -16.91 9.57 15.91
C GLN A 436 -16.12 8.47 15.18
N ALA A 437 -14.81 8.34 15.47
CA ALA A 437 -13.97 7.27 14.94
C ALA A 437 -14.55 5.88 15.24
N ARG A 438 -14.98 5.62 16.48
CA ARG A 438 -15.59 4.33 16.87
C ARG A 438 -16.85 3.97 16.09
N THR A 439 -17.59 4.97 15.63
CA THR A 439 -18.92 4.78 15.01
C THR A 439 -18.94 4.99 13.50
N THR A 440 -17.77 5.31 12.92
CA THR A 440 -17.61 5.61 11.49
C THR A 440 -16.43 4.82 10.93
N TYR A 441 -16.29 3.55 11.31
CA TYR A 441 -15.25 2.64 10.81
C TYR A 441 -13.80 3.14 11.00
N GLY A 442 -13.51 3.85 12.09
CA GLY A 442 -12.21 4.47 12.32
C GLY A 442 -12.02 5.84 11.64
N ALA A 443 -12.98 6.31 10.84
CA ALA A 443 -12.97 7.63 10.21
C ALA A 443 -13.53 8.72 11.14
N TYR A 444 -13.02 9.95 11.02
CA TYR A 444 -13.41 11.08 11.87
C TYR A 444 -13.15 12.42 11.20
N SER A 445 -13.70 13.49 11.76
CA SER A 445 -13.38 14.86 11.39
C SER A 445 -12.93 15.69 12.60
N VAL A 446 -11.88 16.50 12.40
CA VAL A 446 -11.36 17.45 13.38
C VAL A 446 -11.47 18.86 12.80
N GLN A 447 -12.39 19.66 13.34
CA GLN A 447 -12.49 21.09 13.03
C GLN A 447 -11.52 21.87 13.93
N ARG A 448 -10.45 22.40 13.35
CA ARG A 448 -9.43 23.14 14.10
C ARG A 448 -9.81 24.61 14.23
N GLY A 449 -9.28 25.26 15.27
CA GLY A 449 -9.53 26.68 15.53
C GLY A 449 -8.84 27.67 14.57
N ASP A 450 -7.97 27.19 13.69
CA ASP A 450 -7.25 27.97 12.67
C ASP A 450 -7.97 27.99 11.30
N GLY A 451 -9.14 27.35 11.18
CA GLY A 451 -9.94 27.31 9.95
C GLY A 451 -9.50 26.23 8.96
N LEU A 452 -8.77 25.22 9.45
CA LEU A 452 -8.53 23.94 8.78
C LEU A 452 -9.44 22.87 9.39
N ARG A 453 -10.05 22.04 8.55
CA ARG A 453 -10.72 20.79 8.95
C ARG A 453 -9.97 19.61 8.37
N ILE A 454 -9.65 18.64 9.22
CA ILE A 454 -9.13 17.34 8.80
C ILE A 454 -10.31 16.38 8.69
N ILE A 455 -10.42 15.65 7.59
CA ILE A 455 -11.41 14.58 7.42
C ILE A 455 -10.64 13.33 7.04
N THR A 456 -10.73 12.29 7.86
CA THR A 456 -10.15 10.98 7.57
C THR A 456 -11.19 10.05 6.97
N LEU A 457 -10.74 9.07 6.19
CA LEU A 457 -11.56 8.05 5.55
C LEU A 457 -10.96 6.67 5.81
N ASN A 458 -11.83 5.67 5.98
CA ASN A 458 -11.43 4.26 5.89
C ASN A 458 -11.58 3.79 4.44
N THR A 459 -10.50 3.94 3.68
CA THR A 459 -10.48 3.68 2.23
C THR A 459 -10.54 2.20 1.86
N ASP A 460 -10.51 1.28 2.83
CA ASP A 460 -10.77 -0.15 2.56
C ASP A 460 -12.17 -0.39 2.00
N PHE A 461 -13.11 0.53 2.24
CA PHE A 461 -14.47 0.50 1.66
C PHE A 461 -14.55 0.85 0.17
N TRP A 462 -13.42 1.08 -0.49
CA TRP A 462 -13.33 1.03 -1.96
C TRP A 462 -12.22 0.14 -2.49
N TYR A 463 -11.43 -0.50 -1.62
CA TYR A 463 -10.28 -1.29 -2.03
C TYR A 463 -10.72 -2.60 -2.69
N ASN A 464 -10.04 -3.01 -3.76
CA ASN A 464 -10.39 -4.20 -4.52
C ASN A 464 -10.11 -5.51 -3.75
N ALA A 465 -9.16 -5.54 -2.81
CA ALA A 465 -8.84 -6.74 -2.04
C ALA A 465 -9.81 -6.97 -0.87
N ASN A 466 -10.57 -5.94 -0.49
CA ASN A 466 -11.70 -6.11 0.43
C ASN A 466 -12.86 -6.80 -0.31
N TYR A 467 -13.04 -8.09 -0.07
CA TYR A 467 -14.06 -8.89 -0.76
C TYR A 467 -15.48 -8.37 -0.47
N TYR A 468 -15.72 -7.78 0.71
CA TYR A 468 -17.04 -7.24 1.09
C TYR A 468 -17.50 -6.10 0.19
N ASN A 469 -16.58 -5.39 -0.45
CA ASN A 469 -16.95 -4.35 -1.41
C ASN A 469 -17.67 -4.93 -2.63
N ASN A 470 -17.60 -6.25 -2.91
CA ASN A 470 -18.35 -6.89 -3.98
C ASN A 470 -19.82 -7.16 -3.64
N ILE A 471 -20.31 -6.74 -2.48
CA ILE A 471 -21.73 -6.84 -2.14
C ILE A 471 -22.42 -5.57 -2.59
N ASN A 472 -23.49 -5.69 -3.39
CA ASN A 472 -24.33 -4.57 -3.81
C ASN A 472 -23.54 -3.48 -4.57
N LEU A 473 -22.65 -3.89 -5.48
CA LEU A 473 -21.77 -2.98 -6.20
C LEU A 473 -22.48 -2.03 -7.16
N THR A 474 -23.75 -2.27 -7.45
CA THR A 474 -24.57 -1.32 -8.21
C THR A 474 -24.77 0.01 -7.47
N SER A 475 -24.55 0.04 -6.15
CA SER A 475 -24.45 1.25 -5.34
C SER A 475 -22.99 1.70 -5.21
N SER A 476 -22.76 3.01 -5.14
CA SER A 476 -21.44 3.61 -5.05
C SER A 476 -20.98 3.94 -3.62
N ASP A 477 -21.83 3.75 -2.61
CA ASP A 477 -21.54 4.10 -1.21
C ASP A 477 -22.26 3.16 -0.23
N ASN A 478 -21.88 1.88 -0.21
CA ASN A 478 -22.53 0.89 0.65
C ASN A 478 -22.23 1.11 2.13
N SER A 479 -21.02 1.53 2.48
CA SER A 479 -20.65 1.83 3.86
C SER A 479 -21.23 3.15 4.37
N GLY A 480 -21.66 4.06 3.49
CA GLY A 480 -22.03 5.42 3.87
C GLY A 480 -20.82 6.34 4.14
N MET A 481 -19.59 5.86 3.90
CA MET A 481 -18.37 6.65 4.09
C MET A 481 -18.36 7.89 3.19
N LEU A 482 -18.79 7.78 1.93
CA LEU A 482 -18.80 8.91 1.00
C LEU A 482 -19.92 9.90 1.34
N ARG A 483 -21.02 9.43 1.92
CA ARG A 483 -22.04 10.28 2.53
C ARG A 483 -21.47 11.08 3.70
N PHE A 484 -20.78 10.41 4.64
CA PHE A 484 -20.08 11.05 5.76
C PHE A 484 -19.13 12.16 5.26
N LEU A 485 -18.25 11.84 4.31
CA LEU A 485 -17.35 12.83 3.70
C LEU A 485 -18.10 14.02 3.11
N THR A 486 -19.16 13.76 2.35
CA THR A 486 -19.93 14.82 1.67
C THR A 486 -20.60 15.76 2.67
N ASP A 487 -21.09 15.22 3.80
CA ASP A 487 -21.72 16.02 4.85
C ASP A 487 -20.70 16.87 5.60
N GLU A 488 -19.54 16.31 5.97
CA GLU A 488 -18.44 17.05 6.61
C GLU A 488 -17.86 18.15 5.69
N LEU A 489 -17.78 17.90 4.38
CA LEU A 489 -17.38 18.91 3.39
C LEU A 489 -18.41 20.02 3.25
N GLN A 490 -19.70 19.71 3.35
CA GLN A 490 -20.75 20.72 3.32
C GLN A 490 -20.71 21.59 4.58
N ASP A 491 -20.46 21.00 5.75
CA ASP A 491 -20.29 21.72 7.01
C ASP A 491 -19.03 22.61 6.97
N ALA A 492 -17.95 22.13 6.36
CA ALA A 492 -16.75 22.93 6.13
C ALA A 492 -17.01 24.10 5.17
N GLU A 493 -17.76 23.89 4.08
CA GLU A 493 -18.18 24.96 3.16
C GLU A 493 -18.97 26.05 3.88
N ASP A 494 -19.88 25.65 4.76
CA ASP A 494 -20.74 26.55 5.53
C ASP A 494 -19.96 27.32 6.62
N ALA A 495 -18.90 26.72 7.15
CA ALA A 495 -17.99 27.32 8.12
C ALA A 495 -16.85 28.16 7.49
N GLU A 496 -16.73 28.16 6.16
CA GLU A 496 -15.61 28.75 5.43
C GLU A 496 -14.24 28.12 5.81
N ASP A 497 -14.24 26.84 6.17
CA ASP A 497 -13.04 26.05 6.48
C ASP A 497 -12.34 25.60 5.20
N ARG A 498 -11.02 25.41 5.27
CA ARG A 498 -10.25 24.65 4.28
C ARG A 498 -10.17 23.21 4.74
N VAL A 499 -10.14 22.26 3.81
CA VAL A 499 -10.18 20.83 4.13
C VAL A 499 -8.96 20.11 3.60
N TRP A 500 -8.38 19.29 4.47
CA TRP A 500 -7.50 18.19 4.07
C TRP A 500 -8.23 16.87 4.23
N ILE A 501 -8.25 16.06 3.17
CA ILE A 501 -8.81 14.71 3.18
C ILE A 501 -7.65 13.71 3.30
N LEU A 502 -7.75 12.78 4.24
CA LEU A 502 -6.75 11.74 4.45
C LEU A 502 -7.41 10.37 4.26
N GLY A 503 -6.74 9.49 3.52
CA GLY A 503 -7.05 8.07 3.42
C GLY A 503 -5.77 7.28 3.22
N HIS A 504 -5.89 5.98 3.00
CA HIS A 504 -4.74 5.10 2.74
C HIS A 504 -4.70 4.67 1.28
N VAL A 505 -5.65 3.86 0.83
CA VAL A 505 -5.74 3.34 -0.55
C VAL A 505 -6.13 4.47 -1.52
N PRO A 506 -5.32 4.77 -2.56
CA PRO A 506 -5.61 5.85 -3.49
C PRO A 506 -6.82 5.54 -4.38
N SER A 507 -7.60 6.56 -4.72
CA SER A 507 -8.79 6.40 -5.57
C SER A 507 -8.49 6.29 -7.07
N GLY A 508 -7.28 6.69 -7.49
CA GLY A 508 -6.90 6.92 -8.90
C GLY A 508 -5.55 6.32 -9.27
N TRP A 509 -4.67 7.14 -9.85
CA TRP A 509 -3.38 6.72 -10.43
C TRP A 509 -3.58 5.78 -11.62
N ASP A 510 -3.21 4.50 -11.49
CA ASP A 510 -3.43 3.47 -12.50
C ASP A 510 -4.79 2.76 -12.37
N GLY A 511 -5.51 3.05 -11.27
CA GLY A 511 -6.84 2.53 -10.99
C GLY A 511 -6.89 1.09 -10.49
N THR A 512 -5.75 0.43 -10.32
CA THR A 512 -5.73 -1.00 -9.98
C THR A 512 -6.23 -1.30 -8.58
N ASN A 513 -6.02 -0.39 -7.62
CA ASN A 513 -6.42 -0.60 -6.22
C ASN A 513 -7.90 -0.34 -5.95
N ALA A 514 -8.46 0.76 -6.46
CA ALA A 514 -9.81 1.17 -6.11
C ALA A 514 -10.89 0.60 -7.04
N MET A 515 -12.06 0.32 -6.48
CA MET A 515 -13.24 -0.03 -7.25
C MET A 515 -13.77 1.16 -8.07
N ASN A 516 -14.27 0.88 -9.28
CA ASN A 516 -14.75 1.90 -10.22
C ASN A 516 -15.88 2.76 -9.66
N ASN A 517 -16.89 2.16 -9.02
CA ASN A 517 -18.11 2.87 -8.62
C ASN A 517 -17.90 3.84 -7.43
N PRO A 518 -17.27 3.42 -6.31
CA PRO A 518 -16.97 4.33 -5.21
C PRO A 518 -15.96 5.43 -5.59
N SER A 519 -14.88 5.07 -6.30
CA SER A 519 -13.87 6.07 -6.73
C SER A 519 -14.46 7.13 -7.68
N ASN A 520 -15.40 6.74 -8.56
CA ASN A 520 -16.12 7.69 -9.41
C ASN A 520 -17.02 8.62 -8.59
N LEU A 521 -17.72 8.14 -7.56
CA LEU A 521 -18.52 9.01 -6.69
C LEU A 521 -17.63 9.97 -5.88
N PHE A 522 -16.52 9.47 -5.33
CA PHE A 522 -15.52 10.31 -4.67
C PHE A 522 -15.02 11.42 -5.60
N TYR A 523 -14.74 11.11 -6.87
CA TYR A 523 -14.34 12.12 -7.86
C TYR A 523 -15.38 13.24 -8.01
N GLN A 524 -16.67 12.91 -8.05
CA GLN A 524 -17.75 13.91 -8.15
C GLN A 524 -17.86 14.76 -6.88
N ILE A 525 -17.58 14.19 -5.71
CA ILE A 525 -17.51 14.91 -4.44
C ILE A 525 -16.33 15.90 -4.48
N VAL A 526 -15.15 15.45 -4.92
CA VAL A 526 -13.98 16.33 -5.07
C VAL A 526 -14.26 17.46 -6.05
N ASP A 527 -14.86 17.20 -7.22
CA ASP A 527 -15.23 18.27 -8.17
C ASP A 527 -16.17 19.28 -7.50
N ARG A 528 -17.21 18.82 -6.80
CA ARG A 528 -18.20 19.69 -6.15
C ARG A 528 -17.58 20.67 -5.16
N PHE A 529 -16.64 20.22 -4.33
CA PHE A 529 -16.09 21.02 -3.22
C PHE A 529 -14.73 21.68 -3.54
N SER A 530 -14.17 21.43 -4.73
CA SER A 530 -12.90 22.02 -5.15
C SER A 530 -13.07 23.21 -6.10
N PRO A 531 -12.16 24.20 -6.07
CA PRO A 531 -10.98 24.30 -5.20
C PRO A 531 -11.23 25.10 -3.91
N HIS A 532 -12.47 25.52 -3.64
CA HIS A 532 -12.74 26.52 -2.59
C HIS A 532 -12.74 25.92 -1.18
N VAL A 533 -13.12 24.66 -1.00
CA VAL A 533 -13.11 23.95 0.30
C VAL A 533 -11.93 23.01 0.40
N ILE A 534 -11.81 22.06 -0.52
CA ILE A 534 -10.74 21.06 -0.51
C ILE A 534 -9.42 21.73 -0.92
N SER A 535 -8.43 21.65 -0.05
CA SER A 535 -7.06 22.13 -0.30
C SER A 535 -6.20 21.02 -0.88
N THR A 536 -6.17 19.86 -0.20
CA THR A 536 -5.26 18.75 -0.51
C THR A 536 -5.88 17.42 -0.08
N ILE A 537 -5.53 16.35 -0.79
CA ILE A 537 -5.89 14.97 -0.47
C ILE A 537 -4.59 14.17 -0.25
N PHE A 538 -4.56 13.28 0.74
CA PHE A 538 -3.39 12.46 1.07
C PHE A 538 -3.74 10.97 1.12
N PHE A 539 -2.85 10.15 0.55
CA PHE A 539 -2.91 8.69 0.49
C PHE A 539 -1.53 8.08 0.81
N GLY A 540 -1.48 6.76 0.95
CA GLY A 540 -0.28 5.91 1.13
C GLY A 540 -0.37 4.67 0.24
N HIS A 541 -0.22 3.48 0.81
CA HIS A 541 -0.54 2.17 0.22
C HIS A 541 0.40 1.69 -0.90
N ASN A 542 0.65 2.52 -1.92
CA ASN A 542 1.46 2.11 -3.06
C ASN A 542 2.95 1.98 -2.73
N HIS A 543 3.38 2.48 -1.56
CA HIS A 543 4.78 2.56 -1.09
C HIS A 543 5.71 3.47 -1.92
N GLU A 544 5.23 3.91 -3.08
CA GLU A 544 5.91 4.70 -4.09
C GLU A 544 5.56 6.19 -3.99
N ASP A 545 6.42 7.05 -4.52
CA ASP A 545 6.21 8.50 -4.51
C ASP A 545 5.39 8.98 -5.71
N GLU A 546 4.10 9.27 -5.48
CA GLU A 546 3.15 9.49 -6.57
C GLU A 546 2.15 10.63 -6.29
N PHE A 547 1.41 11.02 -7.32
CA PHE A 547 0.32 11.97 -7.18
C PHE A 547 -0.75 11.78 -8.26
N SER A 548 -1.95 12.31 -8.06
CA SER A 548 -3.00 12.35 -9.08
C SER A 548 -3.78 13.66 -9.05
N ILE A 549 -4.20 14.14 -10.22
CA ILE A 549 -4.93 15.39 -10.40
C ILE A 549 -6.42 15.12 -10.65
N TYR A 550 -7.27 15.91 -10.00
CA TYR A 550 -8.72 15.95 -10.23
C TYR A 550 -9.05 17.17 -11.10
N TYR A 551 -9.93 16.97 -12.08
CA TYR A 551 -10.33 17.96 -13.06
C TYR A 551 -11.85 18.16 -13.05
N ALA A 552 -12.30 19.36 -13.37
CA ALA A 552 -13.71 19.67 -13.51
C ALA A 552 -14.37 18.85 -14.62
N ASN A 553 -15.68 18.61 -14.49
CA ASN A 553 -16.49 17.89 -15.47
C ASN A 553 -15.99 16.46 -15.70
N ASN A 554 -15.62 15.76 -14.63
CA ASN A 554 -15.19 14.37 -14.66
C ASN A 554 -14.03 14.09 -15.65
N ALA A 555 -13.02 14.96 -15.67
CA ALA A 555 -11.89 14.91 -16.60
C ALA A 555 -12.23 14.88 -18.10
N THR A 556 -13.44 15.25 -18.53
CA THR A 556 -13.78 15.29 -19.96
C THR A 556 -13.05 16.41 -20.73
N ASN A 557 -12.48 17.36 -20.01
CA ASN A 557 -11.58 18.38 -20.54
C ASN A 557 -10.43 18.58 -19.54
N ILE A 558 -9.24 18.04 -19.87
CA ILE A 558 -8.04 18.10 -19.04
C ILE A 558 -7.22 19.32 -19.47
N SER A 559 -7.18 20.36 -18.64
CA SER A 559 -6.38 21.56 -18.86
C SER A 559 -6.01 22.24 -17.53
N ALA A 560 -5.12 23.23 -17.58
CA ALA A 560 -4.73 24.04 -16.43
C ALA A 560 -5.94 24.73 -15.76
N GLU A 561 -6.92 25.16 -16.55
CA GLU A 561 -8.13 25.84 -16.09
C GLU A 561 -9.15 24.91 -15.45
N THR A 562 -9.12 23.62 -15.80
CA THR A 562 -10.03 22.62 -15.24
C THR A 562 -9.40 21.84 -14.09
N ALA A 563 -8.11 21.99 -13.81
CA ALA A 563 -7.45 21.36 -12.67
C ALA A 563 -8.00 21.93 -11.34
N LEU A 564 -8.44 21.04 -10.44
CA LEU A 564 -9.20 21.40 -9.23
C LEU A 564 -8.48 21.06 -7.92
N ALA A 565 -7.99 19.83 -7.80
CA ALA A 565 -7.34 19.32 -6.58
C ALA A 565 -6.24 18.32 -6.94
N VAL A 566 -5.33 18.08 -6.01
CA VAL A 566 -4.27 17.07 -6.13
C VAL A 566 -4.33 16.13 -4.93
N SER A 567 -4.19 14.84 -5.19
CA SER A 567 -3.87 13.84 -4.17
C SER A 567 -2.40 13.51 -4.20
N TRP A 568 -1.75 13.54 -3.03
CA TRP A 568 -0.36 13.12 -2.82
C TRP A 568 -0.37 11.71 -2.25
N ILE A 569 0.36 10.80 -2.88
CA ILE A 569 0.50 9.40 -2.47
C ILE A 569 1.90 9.24 -1.90
N MET A 570 1.97 8.90 -0.62
CA MET A 570 3.19 8.97 0.16
C MET A 570 4.06 7.72 -0.04
N PRO A 571 5.37 7.85 -0.25
CA PRO A 571 6.25 6.70 -0.25
C PRO A 571 6.42 6.11 1.16
N SER A 572 6.70 4.81 1.23
CA SER A 572 6.77 4.06 2.47
C SER A 572 8.09 4.22 3.25
N VAL A 573 8.04 3.90 4.54
CA VAL A 573 9.25 3.57 5.32
C VAL A 573 9.71 2.14 5.02
N THR A 574 8.78 1.19 4.83
CA THR A 574 9.14 -0.18 4.47
C THR A 574 9.89 -0.26 3.13
N PRO A 575 10.96 -1.05 3.02
CA PRO A 575 11.62 -1.32 1.74
C PRO A 575 10.80 -2.23 0.80
N LEU A 576 9.80 -2.95 1.32
CA LEU A 576 9.03 -3.91 0.54
C LEU A 576 8.16 -3.18 -0.49
N THR A 577 8.21 -3.47 -1.80
CA THR A 577 9.21 -4.30 -2.48
C THR A 577 10.16 -3.43 -3.29
N ASN A 578 11.47 -3.73 -3.26
CA ASN A 578 12.47 -3.09 -4.11
C ASN A 578 12.65 -1.57 -3.92
N LEU A 579 12.19 -1.01 -2.79
CA LEU A 579 12.24 0.43 -2.52
C LEU A 579 13.26 0.77 -1.44
N ASN A 580 13.76 2.00 -1.46
CA ASN A 580 14.49 2.56 -0.32
C ASN A 580 13.53 2.93 0.81
N SER A 581 14.03 3.09 2.04
CA SER A 581 13.23 3.61 3.17
C SER A 581 13.16 5.13 3.09
N GLY A 582 11.97 5.73 3.15
CA GLY A 582 11.82 7.19 3.04
C GLY A 582 10.68 7.82 3.86
N PHE A 583 10.71 9.15 3.97
CA PHE A 583 9.67 9.96 4.60
C PHE A 583 9.65 11.39 4.04
N ARG A 584 8.61 12.18 4.37
CA ARG A 584 8.42 13.53 3.82
C ARG A 584 8.08 14.58 4.88
N VAL A 585 8.62 15.77 4.68
CA VAL A 585 8.20 16.98 5.40
C VAL A 585 7.59 17.96 4.41
N LEU A 586 6.40 18.43 4.72
CA LEU A 586 5.66 19.44 3.96
C LEU A 586 5.87 20.81 4.57
N GLU A 587 5.99 21.81 3.70
CA GLU A 587 5.93 23.21 4.05
C GLU A 587 4.64 23.83 3.50
N VAL A 588 3.85 24.47 4.37
CA VAL A 588 2.44 24.80 4.09
C VAL A 588 2.15 26.25 4.49
N ASP A 589 1.36 27.00 3.71
CA ASP A 589 0.90 28.34 4.15
C ASP A 589 -0.13 28.21 5.27
N SER A 590 0.04 28.96 6.36
CA SER A 590 -0.83 28.84 7.55
C SER A 590 -2.25 29.41 7.39
N GLY A 591 -2.54 30.12 6.30
CA GLY A 591 -3.86 30.70 6.01
C GLY A 591 -4.65 29.96 4.94
N THR A 592 -4.00 29.56 3.85
CA THR A 592 -4.65 28.80 2.78
C THR A 592 -4.61 27.29 2.99
N PHE A 593 -3.64 26.82 3.78
CA PHE A 593 -3.31 25.40 3.98
C PHE A 593 -2.89 24.68 2.70
N ASP A 594 -2.43 25.42 1.71
CA ASP A 594 -1.83 24.85 0.50
C ASP A 594 -0.37 24.50 0.73
N ILE A 595 0.08 23.42 0.09
CA ILE A 595 1.48 22.99 0.10
C ILE A 595 2.32 23.96 -0.73
N LEU A 596 3.38 24.48 -0.13
CA LEU A 596 4.36 25.37 -0.76
C LEU A 596 5.61 24.60 -1.20
N ASP A 597 6.01 23.57 -0.47
CA ASP A 597 7.07 22.65 -0.89
C ASP A 597 6.94 21.32 -0.14
N ALA A 598 7.58 20.29 -0.68
CA ALA A 598 7.70 18.99 -0.05
C ALA A 598 9.13 18.49 -0.17
N TYR A 599 9.68 18.01 0.94
CA TYR A 599 11.05 17.54 1.04
C TYR A 599 11.03 16.05 1.38
N THR A 600 11.67 15.24 0.55
CA THR A 600 11.71 13.78 0.71
C THR A 600 13.13 13.37 1.10
N TRP A 601 13.26 12.55 2.13
CA TRP A 601 14.52 11.91 2.50
C TRP A 601 14.42 10.41 2.31
N ALA A 602 15.52 9.79 1.89
CA ALA A 602 15.62 8.36 1.72
C ALA A 602 16.95 7.81 2.26
N ALA A 603 16.94 6.56 2.69
CA ALA A 603 18.13 5.78 3.05
C ALA A 603 18.33 4.64 2.05
N ASP A 604 19.56 4.51 1.52
CA ASP A 604 19.91 3.51 0.51
C ASP A 604 19.97 2.10 1.12
N VAL A 605 18.92 1.32 0.91
CA VAL A 605 18.75 -0.05 1.44
C VAL A 605 19.82 -0.99 0.89
N ASN A 606 20.33 -0.76 -0.32
CA ASN A 606 21.40 -1.59 -0.90
C ASN A 606 22.71 -1.52 -0.10
N THR A 607 22.90 -0.47 0.72
CA THR A 607 24.10 -0.31 1.56
C THR A 607 23.98 -0.97 2.94
N PHE A 608 22.80 -1.44 3.33
CA PHE A 608 22.57 -1.88 4.72
C PHE A 608 23.39 -3.10 5.13
N GLY A 609 23.72 -4.00 4.20
CA GLY A 609 24.62 -5.12 4.49
C GLY A 609 26.05 -4.69 4.84
N GLU A 610 26.48 -3.49 4.44
CA GLU A 610 27.79 -2.93 4.80
C GLU A 610 27.84 -2.42 6.26
N LEU A 611 26.67 -2.23 6.87
CA LEU A 611 26.53 -1.77 8.26
C LEU A 611 26.56 -2.93 9.27
N ASP A 612 26.58 -4.18 8.80
CA ASP A 612 26.62 -5.35 9.66
C ASP A 612 27.99 -5.52 10.35
N GLY A 613 28.00 -6.10 11.55
CA GLY A 613 29.22 -6.36 12.31
C GLY A 613 29.82 -5.14 13.03
N GLN A 614 29.12 -4.00 13.05
CA GLN A 614 29.50 -2.80 13.78
C GLN A 614 28.30 -2.09 14.41
N THR A 615 28.57 -1.14 15.32
CA THR A 615 27.55 -0.34 16.04
C THR A 615 27.93 1.15 16.15
N GLU A 616 28.89 1.61 15.36
CA GLU A 616 29.32 3.02 15.34
C GLU A 616 28.31 3.88 14.58
N ILE A 617 27.91 3.42 13.39
CA ILE A 617 26.99 4.13 12.49
C ILE A 617 25.83 3.23 12.03
N GLY A 618 24.69 3.82 11.72
CA GLY A 618 23.56 3.17 11.07
C GLY A 618 23.30 3.78 9.69
N PRO A 619 22.08 3.59 9.14
CA PRO A 619 21.66 4.18 7.88
C PRO A 619 21.84 5.71 7.85
N THR A 620 22.20 6.23 6.68
CA THR A 620 22.18 7.67 6.43
C THR A 620 20.90 8.01 5.67
N TYR A 621 20.10 8.92 6.22
CA TYR A 621 18.99 9.52 5.49
C TYR A 621 19.48 10.78 4.80
N GLU A 622 19.45 10.79 3.47
CA GLU A 622 19.86 11.91 2.62
C GLU A 622 18.63 12.55 1.98
N LEU A 623 18.66 13.87 1.81
CA LEU A 623 17.64 14.61 1.09
C LEU A 623 17.67 14.14 -0.35
N GLU A 624 16.60 13.48 -0.76
CA GLU A 624 16.43 13.00 -2.12
C GLU A 624 16.10 14.18 -3.04
N TYR A 625 15.06 14.96 -2.69
CA TYR A 625 14.67 16.14 -3.46
C TYR A 625 13.74 17.10 -2.71
N SER A 626 13.70 18.35 -3.19
CA SER A 626 12.58 19.29 -3.02
C SER A 626 11.68 19.20 -4.26
N THR A 627 10.38 19.02 -4.07
CA THR A 627 9.42 18.90 -5.18
C THR A 627 9.42 20.14 -6.07
N ARG A 628 9.49 21.33 -5.46
CA ARG A 628 9.58 22.58 -6.22
C ARG A 628 10.87 22.67 -7.04
N GLU A 629 12.00 22.30 -6.45
CA GLU A 629 13.29 22.37 -7.15
C GLU A 629 13.35 21.37 -8.32
N ALA A 630 12.85 20.15 -8.11
CA ALA A 630 12.90 19.07 -9.09
C ALA A 630 12.04 19.36 -10.33
N TYR A 631 10.80 19.86 -10.14
CA TYR A 631 9.84 19.98 -11.24
C TYR A 631 9.49 21.42 -11.64
N GLY A 632 9.93 22.42 -10.87
CA GLY A 632 9.50 23.81 -11.05
C GLY A 632 10.29 24.62 -12.09
N GLN A 633 11.43 24.13 -12.59
CA GLN A 633 12.37 24.93 -13.40
C GLN A 633 11.75 25.52 -14.68
N THR A 634 10.82 24.79 -15.31
CA THR A 634 10.15 25.21 -16.55
C THR A 634 8.84 25.96 -16.31
N ILE A 635 8.35 26.02 -15.06
CA ILE A 635 7.05 26.62 -14.69
C ILE A 635 7.26 28.09 -14.29
N THR A 636 7.60 28.92 -15.27
CA THR A 636 8.08 30.31 -15.06
C THR A 636 7.08 31.27 -14.41
N GLN A 637 5.79 30.92 -14.38
CA GLN A 637 4.71 31.70 -13.80
C GLN A 637 4.45 31.40 -12.30
N TRP A 638 5.24 30.52 -11.68
CA TRP A 638 5.20 30.24 -10.23
C TRP A 638 6.41 30.84 -9.49
N GLY A 639 6.14 31.68 -8.50
CA GLY A 639 7.11 32.19 -7.55
C GLY A 639 7.42 31.21 -6.41
N PRO A 640 8.42 31.53 -5.56
CA PRO A 640 8.90 30.66 -4.47
C PRO A 640 7.91 30.47 -3.31
N ASN A 641 6.81 31.24 -3.29
CA ASN A 641 5.77 31.17 -2.27
C ASN A 641 4.40 30.76 -2.86
N ASP A 642 4.32 30.46 -4.16
CA ASP A 642 3.04 30.10 -4.81
C ASP A 642 2.75 28.62 -4.60
N PRO A 643 1.52 28.19 -4.33
CA PRO A 643 1.23 26.81 -3.93
C PRO A 643 1.47 25.78 -5.03
N LEU A 644 1.95 24.58 -4.67
CA LEU A 644 2.07 23.41 -5.55
C LEU A 644 0.69 22.75 -5.79
N ASN A 645 -0.26 23.55 -6.28
CA ASN A 645 -1.65 23.15 -6.47
C ASN A 645 -1.87 22.32 -7.75
N ALA A 646 -3.12 21.93 -8.00
CA ALA A 646 -3.50 21.13 -9.16
C ALA A 646 -3.11 21.77 -10.51
N THR A 647 -3.22 23.09 -10.63
CA THR A 647 -2.81 23.82 -11.84
C THR A 647 -1.30 23.72 -12.06
N TRP A 648 -0.50 23.89 -10.99
CA TRP A 648 0.95 23.72 -11.08
C TRP A 648 1.32 22.30 -11.52
N TRP A 649 0.74 21.28 -10.90
CA TRP A 649 0.98 19.89 -11.28
C TRP A 649 0.53 19.57 -12.71
N HIS A 650 -0.58 20.14 -13.19
CA HIS A 650 -0.97 20.01 -14.58
C HIS A 650 0.10 20.58 -15.53
N LEU A 651 0.62 21.77 -15.25
CA LEU A 651 1.68 22.37 -16.05
C LEU A 651 2.99 21.55 -16.00
N VAL A 652 3.29 20.90 -14.87
CA VAL A 652 4.38 19.92 -14.78
C VAL A 652 4.14 18.74 -15.72
N THR A 653 2.91 18.21 -15.79
CA THR A 653 2.60 17.14 -16.75
C THR A 653 2.70 17.58 -18.21
N GLU A 654 2.37 18.83 -18.55
CA GLU A 654 2.62 19.38 -19.90
C GLU A 654 4.13 19.54 -20.18
N ALA A 655 4.91 19.94 -19.17
CA ALA A 655 6.37 19.99 -19.28
C ALA A 655 6.97 18.59 -19.49
N MET A 656 6.41 17.55 -18.86
CA MET A 656 6.78 16.15 -19.07
C MET A 656 6.48 15.65 -20.50
N GLU A 657 5.37 16.12 -21.10
CA GLU A 657 5.07 15.82 -22.51
C GLU A 657 6.09 16.46 -23.46
N ALA A 658 6.58 17.66 -23.11
CA ALA A 658 7.59 18.37 -23.89
C ALA A 658 9.02 17.84 -23.66
N ASP A 659 9.32 17.37 -22.45
CA ASP A 659 10.61 16.85 -22.04
C ASP A 659 10.45 15.54 -21.22
N PRO A 660 10.54 14.38 -21.89
CA PRO A 660 10.43 13.08 -21.23
C PRO A 660 11.46 12.82 -20.12
N SER A 661 12.57 13.57 -20.07
CA SER A 661 13.55 13.42 -18.98
C SER A 661 12.96 13.78 -17.61
N LEU A 662 11.90 14.59 -17.56
CA LEU A 662 11.17 14.85 -16.33
C LEU A 662 10.36 13.63 -15.87
N VAL A 663 9.91 12.78 -16.79
CA VAL A 663 9.26 11.50 -16.45
C VAL A 663 10.30 10.49 -15.97
N GLU A 664 11.49 10.46 -16.56
CA GLU A 664 12.61 9.64 -16.07
C GLU A 664 13.05 10.07 -14.66
N LEU A 665 13.09 11.38 -14.39
CA LEU A 665 13.36 11.94 -13.07
C LEU A 665 12.26 11.54 -12.07
N PHE A 666 10.99 11.71 -12.45
CA PHE A 666 9.86 11.26 -11.64
C PHE A 666 9.93 9.76 -11.34
N ASN A 667 10.21 8.92 -12.34
CA ASN A 667 10.36 7.47 -12.16
C ASN A 667 11.49 7.12 -11.18
N THR A 668 12.58 7.90 -11.16
CA THR A 668 13.66 7.73 -10.17
C THR A 668 13.16 7.99 -8.75
N TYR A 669 12.43 9.07 -8.52
CA TYR A 669 11.91 9.43 -7.19
C TYR A 669 10.71 8.57 -6.77
N GLN A 670 9.91 8.08 -7.71
CA GLN A 670 8.85 7.11 -7.45
C GLN A 670 9.40 5.88 -6.72
N GLY A 671 10.58 5.40 -7.13
CA GLY A 671 11.29 4.29 -6.48
C GLY A 671 12.16 4.68 -5.29
N LYS A 672 12.06 5.92 -4.78
CA LYS A 672 12.96 6.50 -3.77
C LYS A 672 14.45 6.36 -4.13
N SER A 673 14.79 6.55 -5.41
CA SER A 673 16.13 6.38 -5.96
C SER A 673 16.70 4.97 -5.76
N SER A 674 15.85 3.96 -5.60
CA SER A 674 16.26 2.57 -5.49
C SER A 674 16.98 2.13 -6.77
N VAL A 675 18.07 1.39 -6.59
CA VAL A 675 18.82 0.77 -7.71
C VAL A 675 18.03 -0.33 -8.42
N MET A 676 16.92 -0.77 -7.83
CA MET A 676 16.01 -1.77 -8.39
C MET A 676 14.94 -1.15 -9.31
N THR A 677 14.77 0.17 -9.27
CA THR A 677 13.79 0.91 -10.10
C THR A 677 14.03 0.64 -11.59
N PRO A 678 13.08 -0.01 -12.31
CA PRO A 678 13.22 -0.23 -13.74
C PRO A 678 13.10 1.10 -14.51
N PRO A 679 13.79 1.22 -15.66
CA PRO A 679 13.73 2.44 -16.46
C PRO A 679 12.36 2.61 -17.14
N CYS A 680 11.75 3.78 -16.99
CA CYS A 680 10.53 4.15 -17.72
C CYS A 680 10.87 4.64 -19.13
N THR A 681 10.63 3.80 -20.14
CA THR A 681 10.89 4.13 -21.55
C THR A 681 9.72 3.76 -22.44
N GLY A 682 9.66 4.32 -23.65
CA GLY A 682 8.64 3.97 -24.64
C GLY A 682 7.23 4.32 -24.16
N GLU A 683 6.35 3.31 -24.09
CA GLU A 683 4.93 3.47 -23.69
C GLU A 683 4.75 3.84 -22.21
N CYS A 684 5.75 3.58 -21.36
CA CYS A 684 5.71 3.97 -19.95
C CYS A 684 5.57 5.49 -19.78
N ILE A 685 6.25 6.30 -20.61
CA ILE A 685 6.26 7.76 -20.50
C ILE A 685 4.85 8.36 -20.62
N PRO A 686 4.11 8.13 -21.73
CA PRO A 686 2.74 8.65 -21.85
C PRO A 686 1.77 7.98 -20.86
N ALA A 687 2.00 6.73 -20.44
CA ALA A 687 1.18 6.09 -19.42
C ALA A 687 1.31 6.79 -18.06
N ARG A 688 2.54 7.11 -17.63
CA ARG A 688 2.81 7.80 -16.36
C ARG A 688 2.15 9.18 -16.30
N ILE A 689 2.25 9.95 -17.38
CA ILE A 689 1.56 11.24 -17.51
C ILE A 689 0.04 11.07 -17.43
N CYS A 690 -0.51 10.01 -18.01
CA CYS A 690 -1.94 9.71 -17.94
C CYS A 690 -2.40 9.37 -16.51
N TYR A 691 -1.63 8.57 -15.77
CA TYR A 691 -1.95 8.22 -14.38
C TYR A 691 -1.92 9.45 -13.46
N MET A 692 -0.93 10.34 -13.62
CA MET A 692 -0.88 11.63 -12.92
C MET A 692 -2.14 12.48 -13.14
N ARG A 693 -2.82 12.30 -14.28
CA ARG A 693 -4.04 13.03 -14.66
C ARG A 693 -5.33 12.25 -14.34
N SER A 694 -5.24 11.14 -13.62
CA SER A 694 -6.34 10.21 -13.35
C SER A 694 -6.69 10.12 -11.86
N GLY A 695 -7.58 10.98 -11.37
CA GLY A 695 -8.04 10.97 -9.97
C GLY A 695 -9.04 9.85 -9.61
N SER A 696 -9.44 8.98 -10.54
CA SER A 696 -10.29 7.81 -10.25
C SER A 696 -9.91 6.60 -11.10
N ALA A 697 -10.17 5.39 -10.58
CA ALA A 697 -9.96 4.14 -11.30
C ALA A 697 -10.71 4.10 -12.65
N SER A 698 -11.94 4.62 -12.67
CA SER A 698 -12.75 4.70 -13.90
C SER A 698 -12.07 5.51 -15.00
N ILE A 699 -11.41 6.62 -14.64
CA ILE A 699 -10.68 7.47 -15.61
C ILE A 699 -9.41 6.75 -16.08
N ALA A 700 -8.66 6.14 -15.16
CA ALA A 700 -7.43 5.43 -15.49
C ALA A 700 -7.68 4.28 -16.48
N TYR A 701 -8.62 3.37 -16.16
CA TYR A 701 -8.95 2.23 -17.02
C TYR A 701 -9.47 2.62 -18.41
N GLN A 702 -10.18 3.75 -18.52
CA GLN A 702 -10.75 4.19 -19.79
C GLN A 702 -9.71 4.84 -20.70
N ASN A 703 -8.70 5.50 -20.13
CA ASN A 703 -7.86 6.44 -20.89
C ASN A 703 -6.37 6.07 -20.91
N CYS A 704 -5.88 5.32 -19.93
CA CYS A 704 -4.45 5.09 -19.76
C CYS A 704 -4.04 3.69 -20.24
N PRO A 705 -2.85 3.54 -20.86
CA PRO A 705 -2.22 2.23 -21.03
C PRO A 705 -2.08 1.54 -19.67
N SER A 706 -2.18 0.22 -19.59
CA SER A 706 -2.06 -0.55 -18.35
C SER A 706 -0.63 -1.09 -18.12
N GLY A 707 -0.27 -1.39 -16.88
CA GLY A 707 0.96 -2.12 -16.55
C GLY A 707 2.23 -1.27 -16.44
N TYR A 708 2.07 0.04 -16.30
CA TYR A 708 3.19 0.99 -16.11
C TYR A 708 3.05 1.80 -14.81
N GLY A 709 2.17 1.38 -13.89
CA GLY A 709 1.79 2.14 -12.70
C GLY A 709 2.77 2.01 -11.53
N SER A 710 3.60 0.96 -11.51
CA SER A 710 4.53 0.67 -10.41
C SER A 710 5.97 0.54 -10.91
N VAL A 711 6.94 0.79 -10.01
CA VAL A 711 8.39 0.57 -10.20
C VAL A 711 8.93 -0.60 -9.37
N GLN A 712 8.05 -1.39 -8.75
CA GLN A 712 8.42 -2.52 -7.89
C GLN A 712 8.78 -3.79 -8.65
#